data_AF-A0A5C7DND3-F1
#
_entry.id   AF-A0A5C7DND3-F1
#
_cell.length_a   1.000
_cell.length_b   1.000
_cell.length_c   1.000
_cell.angle_alpha   90.00
_cell.angle_beta   90.00
_cell.angle_gamma   90.00
#
_symmetry.space_group_name_H-M   'P 1'
#
loop_
_entity.id
_entity.type
_entity.pdbx_description
1 polymer ?
#
loop_
_entity_poly.entity_id
_entity_poly.type
_entity_poly.pdbx_seq_one_letter_code
_entity_poly.pdbx_strand_id
1 'polypeptide(L)'
;MKTQNKTIHHILLSGVVASLLFSPLAAISPNALPSGGKFTHGTSGTINVSGNNMHINGNKVNSVIQWGGGFNIGKDAQVHFGKGQSGQNYLNIAHGTSKSTIDGLLNASGNNVFLINPNGVIITKTGTINANRFVASTSSMSNEDMQAFANMKTFEQGASFSPVFKANKLGNVVNMGNINANKVLLIGNKVDIQGGNINGMHDESASGNALKTSSGKTANEIHLVGNEVNIQADKVKSSKIIMSAYEKAFFQQGTKGFYLSNNFEAKDYEGGKENLNGKTYIKERNDNRFTKHATIADVEDWWYFAKDLSSSSNMQGFFNLFKLTSDIDFGGNQNKNYANYCLSSGKCVNMMINANGINLDGQGYTLKNININSNQSNTGVFGSLENSTIKNLKIDYQNGNISSTGNNTGAFAGSLKNSHIENIILQNVGNITGSSKNVGGFVGYSSGNTFNKIQLKSIDLIESSVNINGGFDKSINLSIGGFIGSSNNDDISHILVSDIQKIKGELKTNKKNSPIHVGGFVGNTINTKFNYISLSNINSIENIYANSTSSSNNFSYTGGFAGRIYGGDFANIKINNINTIKSDATADSLYLGGFAGRINENDNSKKAILQNISISNINNISAKTNKAHNIGGFAGHTYKDVSINNVSINNINSIFAENGARANMGGFIGHIGNGKYENISINHLDEIKSLNAKFAILGGFAGVVSNGYFKNIVLNDIRKFTILGGSNSSLGGFAAELGSYVNKPIVTLENIFMYYDSQAIINPNQGTFKIGKFYGQKRTQNATYYFKNNHIYYKNGTLTNVTADQSGNGKDFTLHAYDTNGYETFKNSLKGLKEIDCGGGKKCLILTSDFNVNEPIVSKPSKPSTPQIPSVIEVNLEKDDLYIDVIEDILNDILDGDYTAYIDDLGNIIFKDSSVNGKVITLQSISESLDFLEQLYKQNGMQDKLSENYKKYTKALALKNYLVNTIQPMINDAKGDIFKFKDLLAKYNEKLKIYNEYVEKINNGQMSISNPEFTNTLKELEAYISTLNAYKNKVDFINSNLENNFNIKENYFYTNFKIKGKLETLEFSSNLQIPNIPDDPNKPELPKTDLNFEQTASLNLVKYEEEEEEKEIDEAAVAPRARICIVSDNFKTMNPCAVEMY
;
A
#
# COMPACT_ATOMS: atom_id res chain seq x y z
N MET A 1 -27.50 -42.90 38.93
CA MET A 1 -28.15 -41.58 38.76
C MET A 1 -27.07 -40.66 38.19
N LYS A 2 -27.00 -40.33 36.88
CA LYS A 2 -27.84 -39.35 36.13
C LYS A 2 -28.21 -38.16 37.03
N THR A 3 -27.86 -36.90 36.80
CA THR A 3 -27.62 -36.06 35.59
C THR A 3 -27.13 -34.70 36.14
N GLN A 4 -26.41 -33.79 35.46
CA GLN A 4 -26.89 -32.97 34.34
C GLN A 4 -25.79 -32.03 33.80
N ASN A 5 -25.83 -31.82 32.48
CA ASN A 5 -24.99 -30.99 31.60
C ASN A 5 -24.86 -29.49 31.95
N LYS A 6 -23.79 -28.85 31.43
CA LYS A 6 -23.88 -27.70 30.48
C LYS A 6 -22.53 -27.31 29.84
N THR A 7 -22.38 -27.69 28.57
CA THR A 7 -21.94 -26.89 27.40
C THR A 7 -20.92 -25.75 27.52
N ILE A 8 -19.79 -25.94 26.81
CA ILE A 8 -19.13 -25.08 25.79
C ILE A 8 -19.50 -23.59 25.77
N HIS A 9 -18.49 -22.70 25.90
CA HIS A 9 -18.11 -21.62 24.96
C HIS A 9 -17.01 -20.73 25.59
N HIS A 10 -15.80 -20.70 25.02
CA HIS A 10 -15.19 -19.53 24.37
C HIS A 10 -13.70 -19.76 24.05
N ILE A 11 -13.45 -19.78 22.74
CA ILE A 11 -12.17 -19.49 22.09
C ILE A 11 -11.85 -18.00 22.31
N LEU A 12 -10.60 -17.71 22.69
CA LEU A 12 -9.73 -16.59 22.26
C LEU A 12 -8.54 -16.50 23.23
N LEU A 13 -7.56 -17.39 23.04
CA LEU A 13 -6.24 -17.28 23.68
C LEU A 13 -5.40 -16.23 22.95
N SER A 14 -5.40 -14.99 23.45
CA SER A 14 -4.33 -14.01 23.20
C SER A 14 -4.26 -12.94 24.29
N GLY A 15 -4.58 -13.32 25.53
CA GLY A 15 -4.52 -12.42 26.67
C GLY A 15 -4.15 -13.09 27.98
N VAL A 16 -3.98 -14.42 28.00
CA VAL A 16 -3.86 -15.18 29.25
C VAL A 16 -2.43 -15.29 29.76
N VAL A 17 -1.39 -15.18 28.94
CA VAL A 17 0.00 -15.35 29.46
C VAL A 17 0.59 -14.03 29.95
N ALA A 18 0.33 -12.91 29.25
CA ALA A 18 0.55 -11.58 29.80
C ALA A 18 -0.38 -11.27 31.00
N SER A 19 -1.60 -11.80 31.05
CA SER A 19 -2.44 -11.67 32.26
C SER A 19 -2.15 -12.72 33.33
N LEU A 20 -1.35 -13.76 33.09
CA LEU A 20 -0.87 -14.65 34.16
C LEU A 20 0.47 -14.18 34.73
N LEU A 21 1.27 -13.44 33.96
CA LEU A 21 2.52 -12.84 34.43
C LEU A 21 2.37 -11.36 34.86
N PHE A 22 1.27 -10.68 34.50
CA PHE A 22 0.95 -9.30 34.94
C PHE A 22 -0.47 -9.06 35.51
N SER A 23 -1.26 -10.10 35.83
CA SER A 23 -2.38 -9.89 36.77
C SER A 23 -1.90 -10.16 38.19
N PRO A 24 -1.44 -9.11 38.87
CA PRO A 24 -2.28 -8.63 39.96
C PRO A 24 -2.26 -7.10 40.05
N LEU A 25 -2.50 -6.37 38.97
CA LEU A 25 -2.83 -4.95 39.11
C LEU A 25 -4.29 -4.79 39.55
N ALA A 26 -4.50 -5.00 40.85
CA ALA A 26 -5.70 -4.73 41.66
C ALA A 26 -6.88 -5.73 41.58
N ALA A 27 -6.62 -7.03 41.68
CA ALA A 27 -7.65 -7.92 42.20
C ALA A 27 -7.77 -7.69 43.72
N ILE A 28 -8.53 -6.67 44.11
CA ILE A 28 -9.07 -6.61 45.48
C ILE A 28 -9.96 -7.85 45.67
N SER A 29 -10.04 -8.37 46.90
CA SER A 29 -10.91 -9.52 47.20
C SER A 29 -12.31 -9.28 46.60
N PRO A 30 -12.96 -10.29 45.99
CA PRO A 30 -14.31 -10.11 45.41
C PRO A 30 -15.33 -9.55 46.39
N ASN A 31 -15.16 -9.83 47.68
CA ASN A 31 -16.01 -9.33 48.77
C ASN A 31 -15.38 -8.15 49.54
N ALA A 32 -14.32 -7.53 49.02
CA ALA A 32 -13.67 -6.39 49.67
C ALA A 32 -14.67 -5.25 49.88
N LEU A 33 -14.72 -4.73 51.10
CA LEU A 33 -15.50 -3.57 51.48
C LEU A 33 -14.56 -2.45 51.97
N PRO A 34 -15.01 -1.18 51.99
CA PRO A 34 -14.27 -0.11 52.66
C PRO A 34 -13.98 -0.49 54.12
N SER A 35 -12.83 -0.09 54.67
CA SER A 35 -12.43 -0.52 56.02
C SER A 35 -11.85 0.62 56.87
N GLY A 36 -12.02 0.50 58.19
CA GLY A 36 -11.58 1.52 59.15
C GLY A 36 -12.35 2.85 59.09
N GLY A 37 -13.61 2.82 58.63
CA GLY A 37 -14.47 4.01 58.51
C GLY A 37 -14.88 4.60 59.86
N LYS A 38 -14.71 5.91 60.03
CA LYS A 38 -15.18 6.66 61.21
C LYS A 38 -15.82 7.98 60.78
N PHE A 39 -16.97 8.31 61.37
CA PHE A 39 -17.55 9.65 61.26
C PHE A 39 -16.67 10.64 62.04
N THR A 40 -16.39 11.80 61.45
CA THR A 40 -15.47 12.81 62.00
C THR A 40 -16.03 14.23 61.85
N HIS A 41 -15.29 15.25 62.31
CA HIS A 41 -15.66 16.68 62.15
C HIS A 41 -17.05 17.03 62.72
N GLY A 42 -17.44 16.38 63.83
CA GLY A 42 -18.73 16.58 64.48
C GLY A 42 -19.92 15.96 63.75
N THR A 43 -19.69 15.08 62.77
CA THR A 43 -20.72 14.27 62.11
C THR A 43 -20.88 12.92 62.81
N SER A 44 -22.03 12.25 62.64
CA SER A 44 -22.32 10.96 63.25
C SER A 44 -23.26 10.12 62.38
N GLY A 45 -23.29 8.81 62.61
CA GLY A 45 -24.09 7.88 61.84
C GLY A 45 -23.74 6.42 62.15
N THR A 46 -24.15 5.50 61.26
CA THR A 46 -23.92 4.06 61.38
C THR A 46 -23.22 3.50 60.14
N ILE A 47 -22.34 2.51 60.35
CA ILE A 47 -21.70 1.71 59.30
C ILE A 47 -21.95 0.24 59.67
N ASN A 48 -22.90 -0.40 58.98
CA ASN A 48 -23.30 -1.78 59.23
C ASN A 48 -22.82 -2.68 58.10
N VAL A 49 -22.16 -3.79 58.44
CA VAL A 49 -21.67 -4.79 57.46
C VAL A 49 -22.43 -6.10 57.64
N SER A 50 -22.97 -6.63 56.55
CA SER A 50 -23.66 -7.91 56.48
C SER A 50 -23.13 -8.70 55.28
N GLY A 51 -22.18 -9.60 55.55
CA GLY A 51 -21.47 -10.34 54.50
C GLY A 51 -20.70 -9.39 53.59
N ASN A 52 -21.02 -9.40 52.31
CA ASN A 52 -20.43 -8.52 51.30
C ASN A 52 -21.23 -7.22 51.06
N ASN A 53 -22.21 -6.90 51.92
CA ASN A 53 -22.99 -5.68 51.84
C ASN A 53 -22.65 -4.74 53.00
N MET A 54 -22.41 -3.46 52.71
CA MET A 54 -22.22 -2.40 53.69
C MET A 54 -23.32 -1.35 53.55
N HIS A 55 -23.92 -0.97 54.68
CA HIS A 55 -24.92 0.10 54.78
C HIS A 55 -24.37 1.25 55.62
N ILE A 56 -24.34 2.45 55.05
CA ILE A 56 -23.83 3.67 55.68
C ILE A 56 -24.98 4.69 55.76
N ASN A 57 -25.38 5.09 56.97
CA ASN A 57 -26.41 6.09 57.19
C ASN A 57 -25.88 7.22 58.06
N GLY A 58 -25.96 8.45 57.58
CA GLY A 58 -25.62 9.65 58.35
C GLY A 58 -26.81 10.17 59.16
N ASN A 59 -26.54 10.78 60.31
CA ASN A 59 -27.56 11.46 61.12
C ASN A 59 -27.75 12.94 60.73
N LYS A 60 -26.84 13.48 59.89
CA LYS A 60 -26.85 14.86 59.40
C LYS A 60 -26.86 14.88 57.88
N VAL A 61 -27.44 15.95 57.34
CA VAL A 61 -27.46 16.30 55.90
C VAL A 61 -26.08 16.20 55.25
N ASN A 62 -25.01 16.55 55.98
CA ASN A 62 -23.62 16.44 55.55
C ASN A 62 -22.84 15.55 56.51
N SER A 63 -22.23 14.48 56.00
CA SER A 63 -21.46 13.50 56.76
C SER A 63 -20.02 13.42 56.28
N VAL A 64 -19.05 13.42 57.19
CA VAL A 64 -17.62 13.28 56.87
C VAL A 64 -17.10 11.98 57.46
N ILE A 65 -16.68 11.06 56.60
CA ILE A 65 -16.22 9.72 56.97
C ILE A 65 -14.77 9.55 56.51
N GLN A 66 -13.88 9.24 57.45
CA GLN A 66 -12.48 8.95 57.16
C GLN A 66 -12.24 7.43 57.21
N TRP A 67 -11.56 6.89 56.22
CA TRP A 67 -11.33 5.46 56.00
C TRP A 67 -9.83 5.14 56.12
N GLY A 68 -9.42 4.66 57.28
CA GLY A 68 -8.00 4.35 57.57
C GLY A 68 -7.46 3.13 56.83
N GLY A 69 -8.30 2.13 56.54
CA GLY A 69 -7.94 0.93 55.78
C GLY A 69 -8.22 1.03 54.28
N GLY A 70 -8.57 2.23 53.79
CA GLY A 70 -8.89 2.48 52.39
C GLY A 70 -10.35 2.22 52.03
N PHE A 71 -10.70 2.59 50.79
CA PHE A 71 -12.06 2.52 50.24
C PHE A 71 -12.05 1.71 48.95
N ASN A 72 -12.40 0.43 49.05
CA ASN A 72 -12.44 -0.54 47.95
C ASN A 72 -13.78 -1.28 47.97
N ILE A 73 -14.32 -1.62 46.80
CA ILE A 73 -15.56 -2.40 46.66
C ILE A 73 -15.27 -3.52 45.67
N GLY A 74 -15.11 -4.77 46.12
CA GLY A 74 -14.87 -5.92 45.24
C GLY A 74 -16.08 -6.26 44.36
N LYS A 75 -15.88 -6.99 43.25
CA LYS A 75 -16.94 -7.33 42.27
C LYS A 75 -18.25 -7.89 42.84
N ASP A 76 -18.18 -8.63 43.95
CA ASP A 76 -19.33 -9.25 44.60
C ASP A 76 -19.88 -8.39 45.74
N ALA A 77 -19.15 -7.34 46.16
CA ALA A 77 -19.51 -6.45 47.25
C ALA A 77 -20.41 -5.27 46.82
N GLN A 78 -21.19 -4.76 47.79
CA GLN A 78 -22.09 -3.63 47.59
C GLN A 78 -22.02 -2.66 48.77
N VAL A 79 -21.95 -1.36 48.49
CA VAL A 79 -21.99 -0.29 49.50
C VAL A 79 -23.20 0.59 49.23
N HIS A 80 -24.07 0.73 50.22
CA HIS A 80 -25.27 1.54 50.15
C HIS A 80 -25.19 2.74 51.09
N PHE A 81 -25.29 3.94 50.55
CA PHE A 81 -25.36 5.20 51.30
C PHE A 81 -26.81 5.66 51.45
N GLY A 82 -27.24 5.93 52.70
CA GLY A 82 -28.56 6.46 53.02
C GLY A 82 -29.70 5.51 52.65
N LYS A 83 -29.62 4.23 53.02
CA LYS A 83 -30.70 3.27 52.71
C LYS A 83 -31.99 3.71 53.41
N GLY A 84 -32.99 4.15 52.63
CA GLY A 84 -34.25 4.72 53.14
C GLY A 84 -34.19 6.22 53.44
N GLN A 85 -33.14 6.92 53.02
CA GLN A 85 -32.94 8.37 53.17
C GLN A 85 -32.51 8.98 51.83
N SER A 86 -33.07 10.14 51.46
CA SER A 86 -32.61 10.94 50.31
C SER A 86 -32.18 12.34 50.75
N GLY A 87 -31.49 13.09 49.90
CA GLY A 87 -31.05 14.45 50.21
C GLY A 87 -29.89 14.53 51.22
N GLN A 88 -29.00 13.53 51.23
CA GLN A 88 -27.80 13.49 52.08
C GLN A 88 -26.52 13.62 51.25
N ASN A 89 -25.47 14.19 51.85
CA ASN A 89 -24.13 14.32 51.29
C ASN A 89 -23.10 13.53 52.12
N TYR A 90 -22.38 12.62 51.47
CA TYR A 90 -21.37 11.77 52.11
C TYR A 90 -19.97 12.07 51.57
N LEU A 91 -19.15 12.76 52.36
CA LEU A 91 -17.74 13.01 52.08
C LEU A 91 -16.88 11.89 52.67
N ASN A 92 -16.29 11.07 51.80
CA ASN A 92 -15.47 9.92 52.13
C ASN A 92 -14.00 10.24 51.82
N ILE A 93 -13.15 10.25 52.85
CA ILE A 93 -11.71 10.48 52.70
C ILE A 93 -10.97 9.17 52.98
N ALA A 94 -10.24 8.66 51.98
CA ALA A 94 -9.40 7.48 52.13
C ALA A 94 -7.96 7.89 52.43
N HIS A 95 -7.43 7.48 53.60
CA HIS A 95 -6.12 7.86 54.11
C HIS A 95 -5.04 6.76 53.97
N GLY A 96 -5.37 5.63 53.35
CA GLY A 96 -4.42 4.53 53.13
C GLY A 96 -3.35 4.84 52.09
N THR A 97 -2.41 3.93 51.88
CA THR A 97 -1.36 4.01 50.84
C THR A 97 -1.81 3.50 49.47
N SER A 98 -3.01 2.90 49.39
CA SER A 98 -3.55 2.30 48.16
C SER A 98 -4.61 3.18 47.49
N LYS A 99 -4.71 3.03 46.17
CA LYS A 99 -5.81 3.57 45.35
C LYS A 99 -7.15 2.95 45.73
N SER A 100 -8.24 3.67 45.46
CA SER A 100 -9.61 3.16 45.59
C SER A 100 -10.01 2.40 44.33
N THR A 101 -10.36 1.13 44.48
CA THR A 101 -10.83 0.26 43.39
C THR A 101 -12.30 -0.08 43.60
N ILE A 102 -13.15 0.35 42.68
CA ILE A 102 -14.59 0.08 42.66
C ILE A 102 -14.85 -0.93 41.56
N ASP A 103 -15.06 -2.17 41.98
CA ASP A 103 -15.28 -3.34 41.13
C ASP A 103 -16.71 -3.90 41.28
N GLY A 104 -17.34 -3.66 42.46
CA GLY A 104 -18.74 -3.96 42.75
C GLY A 104 -19.67 -2.74 42.66
N LEU A 105 -20.71 -2.71 43.49
CA LEU A 105 -21.76 -1.69 43.46
C LEU A 105 -21.56 -0.62 44.55
N LEU A 106 -21.55 0.66 44.17
CA LEU A 106 -21.78 1.79 45.06
C LEU A 106 -23.16 2.37 44.76
N ASN A 107 -24.11 2.26 45.69
CA ASN A 107 -25.46 2.80 45.54
C ASN A 107 -25.75 3.90 46.56
N ALA A 108 -26.20 5.05 46.07
CA ALA A 108 -26.54 6.23 46.84
C ALA A 108 -27.75 6.94 46.19
N SER A 109 -28.79 6.19 45.82
CA SER A 109 -30.01 6.71 45.19
C SER A 109 -30.54 7.94 45.95
N GLY A 110 -30.71 9.08 45.27
CA GLY A 110 -31.18 10.33 45.89
C GLY A 110 -30.15 11.09 46.74
N ASN A 111 -28.91 10.59 46.85
CA ASN A 111 -27.84 11.14 47.70
C ASN A 111 -26.58 11.48 46.89
N ASN A 112 -25.70 12.31 47.46
CA ASN A 112 -24.43 12.69 46.86
C ASN A 112 -23.27 12.00 47.56
N VAL A 113 -22.31 11.50 46.78
CA VAL A 113 -21.11 10.82 47.29
C VAL A 113 -19.87 11.50 46.75
N PHE A 114 -18.98 11.91 47.66
CA PHE A 114 -17.68 12.47 47.37
C PHE A 114 -16.63 11.48 47.87
N LEU A 115 -15.77 10.96 46.99
CA LEU A 115 -14.69 10.04 47.30
C LEU A 115 -13.35 10.72 47.02
N ILE A 116 -12.59 10.97 48.08
CA ILE A 116 -11.30 11.65 48.02
C ILE A 116 -10.20 10.63 48.36
N ASN A 117 -9.35 10.32 47.39
CA ASN A 117 -8.19 9.44 47.58
C ASN A 117 -6.99 9.95 46.77
N PRO A 118 -5.97 10.54 47.43
CA PRO A 118 -4.77 11.05 46.74
C PRO A 118 -3.98 10.03 45.92
N ASN A 119 -4.12 8.72 46.21
CA ASN A 119 -3.42 7.66 45.47
C ASN A 119 -4.14 7.25 44.18
N GLY A 120 -5.39 7.68 43.97
CA GLY A 120 -6.16 7.39 42.76
C GLY A 120 -7.49 6.68 43.00
N VAL A 121 -8.35 6.74 42.00
CA VAL A 121 -9.67 6.11 41.97
C VAL A 121 -9.85 5.37 40.64
N ILE A 122 -10.18 4.08 40.69
CA ILE A 122 -10.43 3.25 39.51
C ILE A 122 -11.83 2.65 39.65
N ILE A 123 -12.70 2.91 38.67
CA ILE A 123 -13.94 2.17 38.46
C ILE A 123 -13.63 1.12 37.37
N THR A 124 -13.61 -0.15 37.75
CA THR A 124 -13.29 -1.25 36.83
C THR A 124 -14.44 -1.49 35.83
N LYS A 125 -14.26 -2.38 34.85
CA LYS A 125 -15.31 -2.73 33.88
C LYS A 125 -16.61 -3.26 34.51
N THR A 126 -16.52 -3.88 35.69
CA THR A 126 -17.64 -4.42 36.47
C THR A 126 -18.15 -3.45 37.51
N GLY A 127 -17.33 -2.48 37.92
CA GLY A 127 -17.68 -1.44 38.87
C GLY A 127 -18.88 -0.63 38.41
N THR A 128 -19.84 -0.44 39.32
CA THR A 128 -21.02 0.39 39.05
C THR A 128 -21.30 1.36 40.19
N ILE A 129 -21.61 2.61 39.83
CA ILE A 129 -21.96 3.69 40.74
C ILE A 129 -23.36 4.18 40.38
N ASN A 130 -24.25 4.31 41.36
CA ASN A 130 -25.55 4.96 41.20
C ASN A 130 -25.73 6.02 42.29
N ALA A 131 -25.84 7.30 41.94
CA ALA A 131 -25.91 8.41 42.89
C ALA A 131 -26.60 9.64 42.28
N ASN A 132 -27.11 10.58 43.09
CA ASN A 132 -27.57 11.85 42.53
C ASN A 132 -26.39 12.69 42.01
N ARG A 133 -25.34 12.82 42.81
CA ARG A 133 -24.04 13.37 42.40
C ARG A 133 -22.91 12.44 42.83
N PHE A 134 -21.98 12.19 41.92
CA PHE A 134 -20.76 11.46 42.23
C PHE A 134 -19.54 12.35 41.99
N VAL A 135 -18.70 12.51 43.01
CA VAL A 135 -17.44 13.23 42.93
C VAL A 135 -16.30 12.27 43.30
N ALA A 136 -15.29 12.14 42.43
CA ALA A 136 -14.05 11.45 42.73
C ALA A 136 -12.88 12.41 42.58
N SER A 137 -12.01 12.49 43.57
CA SER A 137 -10.85 13.39 43.53
C SER A 137 -9.59 12.79 44.11
N THR A 138 -8.45 13.07 43.47
CA THR A 138 -7.11 12.78 44.02
C THR A 138 -6.45 13.99 44.67
N SER A 139 -7.15 15.13 44.70
CA SER A 139 -6.72 16.27 45.52
C SER A 139 -6.91 15.97 46.99
N SER A 140 -5.84 16.05 47.78
CA SER A 140 -5.98 16.00 49.24
C SER A 140 -6.81 17.17 49.77
N MET A 141 -7.65 16.88 50.75
CA MET A 141 -8.48 17.86 51.44
C MET A 141 -7.84 18.29 52.77
N SER A 142 -7.94 19.58 53.12
CA SER A 142 -7.48 20.03 54.43
C SER A 142 -8.52 19.76 55.52
N ASN A 143 -8.10 19.85 56.79
CA ASN A 143 -9.00 19.71 57.92
C ASN A 143 -10.08 20.81 57.94
N GLU A 144 -9.70 22.03 57.52
CA GLU A 144 -10.58 23.18 57.40
C GLU A 144 -11.65 22.97 56.32
N ASP A 145 -11.27 22.43 55.15
CA ASP A 145 -12.21 22.11 54.07
C ASP A 145 -13.22 21.05 54.50
N MET A 146 -12.77 20.01 55.22
CA MET A 146 -13.64 18.96 55.77
C MET A 146 -14.60 19.54 56.81
N GLN A 147 -14.11 20.40 57.69
CA GLN A 147 -14.94 21.07 58.70
C GLN A 147 -15.95 22.03 58.04
N ALA A 148 -15.54 22.75 56.99
CA ALA A 148 -16.42 23.63 56.24
C ALA A 148 -17.55 22.85 55.57
N PHE A 149 -17.26 21.70 54.96
CA PHE A 149 -18.27 20.79 54.41
C PHE A 149 -19.24 20.29 55.49
N ALA A 150 -18.72 19.84 56.64
CA ALA A 150 -19.53 19.36 57.76
C ALA A 150 -20.48 20.43 58.32
N ASN A 151 -20.09 21.71 58.24
CA ASN A 151 -20.84 22.86 58.75
C ASN A 151 -21.89 23.41 57.77
N MET A 152 -21.93 22.92 56.52
CA MET A 152 -22.98 23.31 55.57
C MET A 152 -24.36 22.93 56.12
N LYS A 153 -25.34 23.82 55.97
CA LYS A 153 -26.65 23.71 56.64
C LYS A 153 -27.70 23.00 55.79
N THR A 154 -27.56 23.04 54.46
CA THR A 154 -28.54 22.48 53.52
C THR A 154 -27.93 21.43 52.61
N PHE A 155 -28.80 20.60 52.03
CA PHE A 155 -28.40 19.61 51.04
C PHE A 155 -27.73 20.30 49.85
N GLU A 156 -28.33 21.37 49.32
CA GLU A 156 -27.81 22.10 48.16
C GLU A 156 -26.45 22.75 48.40
N GLN A 157 -26.20 23.27 49.60
CA GLN A 157 -24.87 23.80 49.96
C GLN A 157 -23.81 22.70 49.87
N GLY A 158 -24.06 21.54 50.51
CA GLY A 158 -23.18 20.37 50.40
C GLY A 158 -23.09 19.83 48.97
N ALA A 159 -24.20 19.82 48.24
CA ALA A 159 -24.30 19.39 46.86
C ALA A 159 -23.58 20.32 45.88
N SER A 160 -23.22 21.54 46.28
CA SER A 160 -22.42 22.49 45.49
C SER A 160 -20.92 22.40 45.76
N PHE A 161 -20.50 21.69 46.82
CA PHE A 161 -19.11 21.55 47.20
C PHE A 161 -18.27 20.93 46.07
N SER A 162 -17.02 21.39 45.92
CA SER A 162 -16.07 20.86 44.94
C SER A 162 -14.66 20.85 45.54
N PRO A 163 -13.95 19.71 45.54
CA PRO A 163 -12.53 19.71 45.85
C PRO A 163 -11.76 20.61 44.87
N VAL A 164 -10.75 21.32 45.37
CA VAL A 164 -9.86 22.14 44.53
C VAL A 164 -8.80 21.22 43.91
N PHE A 165 -8.68 21.20 42.58
CA PHE A 165 -7.58 20.53 41.88
C PHE A 165 -6.22 21.10 42.31
N LYS A 166 -5.30 20.22 42.70
CA LYS A 166 -3.93 20.54 43.09
C LYS A 166 -2.99 19.85 42.11
N ALA A 167 -2.46 20.61 41.14
CA ALA A 167 -1.71 20.09 39.99
C ALA A 167 -0.47 19.26 40.34
N ASN A 168 0.11 19.44 41.54
CA ASN A 168 1.36 18.80 41.98
C ASN A 168 1.15 17.41 42.66
N LYS A 169 0.00 16.75 42.49
CA LYS A 169 -0.30 15.44 43.12
C LYS A 169 -0.53 14.34 42.08
N LEU A 170 -0.09 13.11 42.37
CA LEU A 170 0.18 12.05 41.37
C LEU A 170 -0.99 11.10 41.05
N GLY A 171 -2.08 11.07 41.82
CA GLY A 171 -3.15 10.08 41.63
C GLY A 171 -4.02 10.33 40.39
N ASN A 172 -4.42 9.26 39.70
CA ASN A 172 -5.30 9.29 38.53
C ASN A 172 -6.74 8.88 38.87
N VAL A 173 -7.71 9.33 38.05
CA VAL A 173 -9.09 8.84 38.08
C VAL A 173 -9.39 8.14 36.76
N VAL A 174 -9.73 6.85 36.81
CA VAL A 174 -10.00 6.04 35.61
C VAL A 174 -11.38 5.42 35.72
N ASN A 175 -12.21 5.60 34.69
CA ASN A 175 -13.51 4.94 34.57
C ASN A 175 -13.53 3.97 33.39
N MET A 176 -13.73 2.70 33.69
CA MET A 176 -13.98 1.62 32.73
C MET A 176 -15.37 0.99 32.91
N GLY A 177 -16.07 1.33 33.99
CA GLY A 177 -17.34 0.74 34.41
C GLY A 177 -18.54 1.60 34.11
N ASN A 178 -19.55 1.57 34.99
CA ASN A 178 -20.80 2.29 34.84
C ASN A 178 -20.96 3.36 35.92
N ILE A 179 -21.08 4.63 35.55
CA ILE A 179 -21.49 5.70 36.45
C ILE A 179 -22.89 6.15 36.04
N ASN A 180 -23.87 5.97 36.93
CA ASN A 180 -25.24 6.43 36.78
C ASN A 180 -25.47 7.57 37.79
N ALA A 181 -25.20 8.81 37.40
CA ALA A 181 -25.40 9.98 38.25
C ALA A 181 -25.85 11.22 37.49
N ASN A 182 -26.71 12.02 38.12
CA ASN A 182 -27.23 13.26 37.50
C ASN A 182 -26.12 14.31 37.34
N LYS A 183 -25.14 14.35 38.26
CA LYS A 183 -23.93 15.18 38.14
C LYS A 183 -22.68 14.35 38.45
N VAL A 184 -21.64 14.48 37.63
CA VAL A 184 -20.36 13.79 37.81
C VAL A 184 -19.22 14.79 37.81
N LEU A 185 -18.33 14.73 38.81
CA LEU A 185 -17.10 15.51 38.84
C LEU A 185 -15.91 14.58 39.13
N LEU A 186 -14.98 14.48 38.18
CA LEU A 186 -13.77 13.68 38.33
C LEU A 186 -12.55 14.59 38.28
N ILE A 187 -11.71 14.52 39.32
CA ILE A 187 -10.53 15.37 39.48
C ILE A 187 -9.30 14.49 39.74
N GLY A 188 -8.28 14.58 38.89
CA GLY A 188 -7.01 13.88 39.14
C GLY A 188 -5.85 14.37 38.28
N ASN A 189 -4.65 13.82 38.47
CA ASN A 189 -3.49 14.13 37.62
C ASN A 189 -3.82 13.79 36.15
N LYS A 190 -4.26 12.55 35.92
CA LYS A 190 -4.94 12.12 34.71
C LYS A 190 -6.37 11.70 35.03
N VAL A 191 -7.32 12.16 34.22
CA VAL A 191 -8.71 11.68 34.21
C VAL A 191 -8.97 10.96 32.90
N ASP A 192 -9.33 9.68 32.94
CA ASP A 192 -9.43 8.85 31.74
C ASP A 192 -10.73 8.03 31.73
N ILE A 193 -11.60 8.29 30.75
CA ILE A 193 -12.82 7.53 30.50
C ILE A 193 -12.53 6.50 29.39
N GLN A 194 -12.04 5.33 29.81
CA GLN A 194 -11.59 4.25 28.94
C GLN A 194 -12.74 3.31 28.57
N GLY A 195 -13.72 3.83 27.83
CA GLY A 195 -14.88 3.08 27.37
C GLY A 195 -15.91 2.74 28.46
N GLY A 196 -15.76 3.31 29.66
CA GLY A 196 -16.77 3.30 30.71
C GLY A 196 -17.99 4.15 30.34
N ASN A 197 -19.17 3.74 30.81
CA ASN A 197 -20.42 4.45 30.57
C ASN A 197 -20.63 5.51 31.65
N ILE A 198 -21.17 6.67 31.24
CA ILE A 198 -21.68 7.69 32.17
C ILE A 198 -23.09 8.09 31.74
N ASN A 199 -24.06 7.98 32.65
CA ASN A 199 -25.48 8.21 32.42
C ASN A 199 -26.08 8.96 33.62
N GLY A 200 -27.32 9.42 33.48
CA GLY A 200 -28.12 9.93 34.61
C GLY A 200 -28.40 8.85 35.66
N MET A 201 -28.84 9.25 36.85
CA MET A 201 -29.15 8.32 37.94
C MET A 201 -30.33 7.40 37.57
N HIS A 202 -30.34 6.15 38.06
CA HIS A 202 -31.55 5.31 38.02
C HIS A 202 -32.69 5.92 38.86
N ASP A 203 -33.92 5.49 38.64
CA ASP A 203 -35.02 5.83 39.56
C ASP A 203 -34.73 5.32 40.97
N GLU A 204 -35.21 6.02 41.99
CA GLU A 204 -34.97 5.64 43.39
C GLU A 204 -35.50 4.24 43.75
N SER A 205 -36.49 3.74 43.00
CA SER A 205 -37.06 2.39 43.12
C SER A 205 -36.21 1.29 42.49
N ALA A 206 -35.16 1.63 41.73
CA ALA A 206 -34.30 0.64 41.07
C ALA A 206 -33.51 -0.17 42.12
N SER A 207 -33.47 -1.48 41.93
CA SER A 207 -32.80 -2.41 42.84
C SER A 207 -32.22 -3.63 42.10
N GLY A 208 -31.43 -4.42 42.80
CA GLY A 208 -30.86 -5.67 42.26
C GLY A 208 -29.98 -5.45 41.03
N ASN A 209 -30.15 -6.29 40.02
CA ASN A 209 -29.32 -6.27 38.81
C ASN A 209 -29.51 -5.01 37.95
N ALA A 210 -30.65 -4.32 38.04
CA ALA A 210 -30.88 -3.08 37.29
C ALA A 210 -29.88 -1.98 37.67
N LEU A 211 -29.45 -1.92 38.93
CA LEU A 211 -28.45 -0.96 39.41
C LEU A 211 -27.04 -1.22 38.85
N LYS A 212 -26.77 -2.42 38.32
CA LYS A 212 -25.45 -2.82 37.79
C LYS A 212 -25.26 -2.52 36.30
N THR A 213 -26.28 -1.97 35.65
CA THR A 213 -26.25 -1.63 34.21
C THR A 213 -26.38 -0.12 34.00
N SER A 214 -26.13 0.34 32.78
CA SER A 214 -26.46 1.71 32.36
C SER A 214 -27.95 1.99 32.59
N SER A 215 -28.28 3.16 33.14
CA SER A 215 -29.66 3.64 33.27
C SER A 215 -30.28 4.08 31.95
N GLY A 216 -29.45 4.34 30.94
CA GLY A 216 -29.85 4.93 29.67
C GLY A 216 -30.31 6.40 29.75
N LYS A 217 -30.41 6.99 30.94
CA LYS A 217 -30.83 8.37 31.19
C LYS A 217 -29.71 9.37 30.93
N THR A 218 -30.07 10.63 30.74
CA THR A 218 -29.12 11.72 30.49
C THR A 218 -28.66 12.34 31.82
N ALA A 219 -27.35 12.41 32.04
CA ALA A 219 -26.77 13.17 33.14
C ALA A 219 -26.86 14.68 32.85
N ASN A 220 -27.13 15.49 33.86
CA ASN A 220 -27.22 16.95 33.71
C ASN A 220 -25.86 17.56 33.37
N GLU A 221 -24.79 17.10 34.02
CA GLU A 221 -23.44 17.64 33.84
C GLU A 221 -22.36 16.61 34.19
N ILE A 222 -21.32 16.55 33.37
CA ILE A 222 -20.08 15.82 33.62
C ILE A 222 -18.94 16.82 33.55
N HIS A 223 -18.12 16.92 34.60
CA HIS A 223 -16.94 17.78 34.63
C HIS A 223 -15.70 16.95 34.93
N LEU A 224 -14.74 16.98 33.99
CA LEU A 224 -13.47 16.28 34.09
C LEU A 224 -12.33 17.29 34.24
N VAL A 225 -11.50 17.12 35.28
CA VAL A 225 -10.46 18.08 35.65
C VAL A 225 -9.13 17.37 35.89
N GLY A 226 -8.06 17.82 35.21
CA GLY A 226 -6.72 17.27 35.45
C GLY A 226 -5.59 17.91 34.64
N ASN A 227 -4.37 17.39 34.76
CA ASN A 227 -3.27 17.75 33.87
C ASN A 227 -3.49 17.13 32.48
N GLU A 228 -3.87 15.84 32.45
CA GLU A 228 -4.32 15.11 31.26
C GLU A 228 -5.80 14.69 31.41
N VAL A 229 -6.64 14.98 30.42
CA VAL A 229 -8.05 14.54 30.42
C VAL A 229 -8.39 13.84 29.11
N ASN A 230 -8.81 12.58 29.19
CA ASN A 230 -9.16 11.77 28.02
C ASN A 230 -10.58 11.22 28.12
N ILE A 231 -11.36 11.34 27.04
CA ILE A 231 -12.72 10.82 26.97
C ILE A 231 -13.05 10.24 25.60
N GLN A 232 -13.69 9.06 25.61
CA GLN A 232 -14.45 8.51 24.50
C GLN A 232 -15.95 8.77 24.75
N ALA A 233 -16.51 9.77 24.07
CA ALA A 233 -17.80 10.35 24.41
C ALA A 233 -19.01 9.53 23.94
N ASP A 234 -18.83 8.53 23.07
CA ASP A 234 -19.95 7.75 22.50
C ASP A 234 -20.78 7.00 23.55
N LYS A 235 -20.15 6.63 24.68
CA LYS A 235 -20.80 5.95 25.81
C LYS A 235 -21.20 6.89 26.95
N VAL A 236 -21.12 8.19 26.71
CA VAL A 236 -21.39 9.23 27.70
C VAL A 236 -22.67 9.95 27.33
N LYS A 237 -23.72 9.75 28.12
CA LYS A 237 -25.01 10.40 27.97
C LYS A 237 -25.12 11.57 28.95
N SER A 238 -24.80 12.77 28.49
CA SER A 238 -24.96 13.98 29.29
C SER A 238 -25.39 15.18 28.47
N SER A 239 -26.19 16.06 29.07
CA SER A 239 -26.55 17.37 28.51
C SER A 239 -25.36 18.32 28.42
N LYS A 240 -24.29 18.10 29.18
CA LYS A 240 -23.11 18.97 29.23
C LYS A 240 -21.86 18.22 29.69
N ILE A 241 -20.84 18.16 28.83
CA ILE A 241 -19.53 17.58 29.11
C ILE A 241 -18.51 18.72 29.16
N ILE A 242 -17.96 18.97 30.34
CA ILE A 242 -16.96 19.99 30.60
C ILE A 242 -15.60 19.32 30.76
N MET A 243 -14.62 19.75 29.98
CA MET A 243 -13.22 19.34 30.17
C MET A 243 -12.36 20.53 30.56
N SER A 244 -11.64 20.37 31.67
CA SER A 244 -10.67 21.33 32.21
C SER A 244 -9.31 20.67 32.35
N ALA A 245 -8.52 20.74 31.28
CA ALA A 245 -7.17 20.21 31.24
C ALA A 245 -6.12 21.33 31.44
N TYR A 246 -5.11 21.09 32.28
CA TYR A 246 -4.01 22.03 32.46
C TYR A 246 -2.96 21.92 31.35
N GLU A 247 -2.55 20.69 31.00
CA GLU A 247 -1.51 20.42 30.00
C GLU A 247 -2.09 19.98 28.66
N LYS A 248 -2.87 18.88 28.64
CA LYS A 248 -3.39 18.29 27.41
C LYS A 248 -4.72 17.58 27.60
N ALA A 249 -5.53 17.55 26.55
CA ALA A 249 -6.82 16.90 26.53
C ALA A 249 -7.05 16.12 25.23
N PHE A 250 -7.67 14.96 25.36
CA PHE A 250 -8.10 14.12 24.25
C PHE A 250 -9.61 13.91 24.28
N PHE A 251 -10.29 14.38 23.24
CA PHE A 251 -11.72 14.16 23.05
C PHE A 251 -11.95 13.31 21.80
N GLN A 252 -12.68 12.21 21.94
CA GLN A 252 -13.10 11.37 20.82
C GLN A 252 -14.61 11.16 20.81
N GLN A 253 -15.23 11.27 19.63
CA GLN A 253 -16.65 10.96 19.45
C GLN A 253 -16.94 10.48 18.02
N GLY A 254 -17.89 9.57 17.84
CA GLY A 254 -18.42 9.16 16.54
C GLY A 254 -19.14 10.31 15.82
N THR A 255 -19.06 10.34 14.50
CA THR A 255 -19.69 11.40 13.69
C THR A 255 -21.21 11.43 13.84
N LYS A 256 -21.89 10.28 13.95
CA LYS A 256 -23.33 10.23 14.29
C LYS A 256 -23.59 10.85 15.67
N GLY A 257 -22.81 10.46 16.67
CA GLY A 257 -22.95 10.94 18.04
C GLY A 257 -22.83 12.45 18.13
N PHE A 258 -21.81 13.02 17.48
CA PHE A 258 -21.58 14.46 17.45
C PHE A 258 -22.71 15.20 16.71
N TYR A 259 -23.16 14.69 15.55
CA TYR A 259 -24.22 15.33 14.78
C TYR A 259 -25.54 15.42 15.56
N LEU A 260 -25.88 14.36 16.31
CA LEU A 260 -27.13 14.30 17.07
C LEU A 260 -27.06 15.05 18.41
N SER A 261 -25.87 15.23 18.99
CA SER A 261 -25.72 15.79 20.34
C SER A 261 -24.33 16.41 20.55
N ASN A 262 -24.18 17.70 20.24
CA ASN A 262 -22.99 18.46 20.57
C ASN A 262 -23.11 19.14 21.95
N ASN A 263 -22.60 18.47 22.98
CA ASN A 263 -22.72 18.91 24.38
C ASN A 263 -21.36 19.20 25.03
N PHE A 264 -20.31 19.43 24.23
CA PHE A 264 -18.94 19.60 24.71
C PHE A 264 -18.59 21.07 24.99
N GLU A 265 -17.99 21.33 26.15
CA GLU A 265 -17.40 22.62 26.52
C GLU A 265 -15.97 22.43 27.05
N ALA A 266 -15.01 23.15 26.46
CA ALA A 266 -13.70 23.35 27.06
C ALA A 266 -13.77 24.52 28.05
N LYS A 267 -13.36 24.30 29.30
CA LYS A 267 -13.26 25.35 30.32
C LYS A 267 -11.87 25.38 30.93
N ASP A 268 -11.29 26.57 31.07
CA ASP A 268 -10.10 26.73 31.87
C ASP A 268 -10.38 26.41 33.34
N TYR A 269 -9.43 25.76 33.99
CA TYR A 269 -9.47 25.57 35.43
C TYR A 269 -9.09 26.89 36.12
N GLU A 270 -9.82 27.30 37.16
CA GLU A 270 -9.62 28.59 37.85
C GLU A 270 -8.21 28.81 38.43
N GLY A 271 -7.36 27.78 38.46
CA GLY A 271 -5.93 27.88 38.78
C GLY A 271 -5.06 28.58 37.72
N GLY A 272 -5.62 28.99 36.57
CA GLY A 272 -4.98 29.86 35.59
C GLY A 272 -4.96 31.35 35.97
N LYS A 273 -5.43 31.68 37.19
CA LYS A 273 -5.37 33.01 37.79
C LYS A 273 -4.00 33.24 38.41
N GLU A 274 -3.07 33.83 37.68
CA GLU A 274 -1.86 34.39 38.29
C GLU A 274 -2.21 35.74 38.94
N ASN A 275 -1.87 35.88 40.22
CA ASN A 275 -1.87 37.19 40.90
C ASN A 275 -0.49 37.82 40.72
N LEU A 276 -0.38 38.71 39.74
CA LEU A 276 0.77 39.59 39.59
C LEU A 276 0.35 40.97 40.13
N ASN A 277 1.04 41.45 41.15
CA ASN A 277 0.81 42.78 41.76
C ASN A 277 -0.66 43.04 42.18
N GLY A 278 -1.32 42.04 42.77
CA GLY A 278 -2.71 42.17 43.24
C GLY A 278 -3.76 42.22 42.13
N LYS A 279 -3.40 41.95 40.87
CA LYS A 279 -4.34 41.78 39.75
C LYS A 279 -4.34 40.33 39.27
N THR A 280 -5.55 39.81 39.06
CA THR A 280 -5.80 38.46 38.58
C THR A 280 -5.79 38.45 37.04
N TYR A 281 -4.87 37.71 36.44
CA TYR A 281 -4.79 37.52 34.98
C TYR A 281 -5.34 36.13 34.61
N ILE A 282 -6.23 36.05 33.61
CA ILE A 282 -6.65 34.78 33.01
C ILE A 282 -5.65 34.47 31.89
N LYS A 283 -4.91 33.38 32.01
CA LYS A 283 -4.01 32.90 30.94
C LYS A 283 -4.83 32.67 29.66
N GLU A 284 -4.40 33.24 28.53
CA GLU A 284 -5.15 33.18 27.27
C GLU A 284 -5.48 31.74 26.84
N ARG A 285 -6.65 31.60 26.20
CA ARG A 285 -7.23 30.36 25.68
C ARG A 285 -6.36 29.75 24.58
N ASN A 286 -5.35 28.95 24.94
CA ASN A 286 -4.60 28.19 23.95
C ASN A 286 -5.34 26.87 23.63
N ASP A 287 -6.15 26.88 22.56
CA ASP A 287 -6.90 25.73 22.05
C ASP A 287 -5.99 24.56 21.60
N ASN A 288 -4.69 24.81 21.41
CA ASN A 288 -3.69 23.80 21.03
C ASN A 288 -3.49 22.67 22.04
N ARG A 289 -4.04 22.79 23.27
CA ARG A 289 -4.01 21.73 24.29
C ARG A 289 -5.03 20.62 24.04
N PHE A 290 -6.08 20.88 23.25
CA PHE A 290 -7.16 19.93 22.99
C PHE A 290 -6.98 19.27 21.63
N THR A 291 -6.74 17.96 21.65
CA THR A 291 -6.80 17.12 20.46
C THR A 291 -8.18 16.50 20.36
N LYS A 292 -8.92 16.85 19.30
CA LYS A 292 -10.32 16.42 19.08
C LYS A 292 -10.38 15.51 17.86
N HIS A 293 -10.75 14.26 18.06
CA HIS A 293 -10.86 13.27 17.00
C HIS A 293 -12.30 12.82 16.79
N ALA A 294 -12.70 12.71 15.53
CA ALA A 294 -13.93 12.04 15.16
C ALA A 294 -13.64 10.60 14.73
N THR A 295 -14.51 9.66 15.10
CA THR A 295 -14.47 8.28 14.58
C THR A 295 -15.61 8.02 13.62
N ILE A 296 -15.35 7.19 12.61
CA ILE A 296 -16.33 6.75 11.63
C ILE A 296 -16.31 5.22 11.65
N ALA A 297 -17.33 4.63 12.28
CA ALA A 297 -17.35 3.20 12.56
C ALA A 297 -18.16 2.39 11.55
N ASP A 298 -19.11 3.00 10.84
CA ASP A 298 -19.98 2.31 9.90
C ASP A 298 -20.55 3.26 8.83
N VAL A 299 -21.45 2.73 8.00
CA VAL A 299 -22.09 3.47 6.91
C VAL A 299 -23.01 4.59 7.41
N GLU A 300 -23.59 4.46 8.61
CA GLU A 300 -24.45 5.48 9.20
C GLU A 300 -23.60 6.65 9.71
N ASP A 301 -22.47 6.37 10.37
CA ASP A 301 -21.48 7.38 10.73
C ASP A 301 -20.96 8.13 9.50
N TRP A 302 -20.62 7.43 8.41
CA TRP A 302 -20.21 8.08 7.16
C TRP A 302 -21.33 8.95 6.57
N TRP A 303 -22.58 8.49 6.67
CA TRP A 303 -23.74 9.27 6.22
C TRP A 303 -23.87 10.60 6.97
N TYR A 304 -23.73 10.59 8.30
CA TYR A 304 -23.76 11.82 9.11
C TYR A 304 -22.54 12.72 8.86
N PHE A 305 -21.37 12.11 8.63
CA PHE A 305 -20.16 12.82 8.24
C PHE A 305 -20.36 13.58 6.91
N ALA A 306 -20.84 12.89 5.87
CA ALA A 306 -21.14 13.51 4.58
C ALA A 306 -22.26 14.57 4.70
N LYS A 307 -23.28 14.29 5.51
CA LYS A 307 -24.39 15.23 5.74
C LYS A 307 -23.91 16.54 6.34
N ASP A 308 -23.15 16.51 7.43
CA ASP A 308 -22.67 17.72 8.10
C ASP A 308 -21.79 18.57 7.17
N LEU A 309 -20.83 17.94 6.48
CA LEU A 309 -19.95 18.64 5.53
C LEU A 309 -20.70 19.26 4.34
N SER A 310 -21.88 18.72 4.00
CA SER A 310 -22.74 19.28 2.96
C SER A 310 -23.66 20.42 3.43
N SER A 311 -23.95 20.53 4.73
CA SER A 311 -24.97 21.46 5.26
C SER A 311 -24.45 22.57 6.16
N SER A 312 -23.42 22.31 6.95
CA SER A 312 -23.02 23.16 8.08
C SER A 312 -21.51 23.20 8.34
N SER A 313 -20.79 22.12 8.02
CA SER A 313 -19.35 21.96 8.27
C SER A 313 -18.94 22.17 9.74
N ASN A 314 -19.85 21.88 10.68
CA ASN A 314 -19.59 22.02 12.12
C ASN A 314 -18.49 21.07 12.58
N MET A 315 -18.49 19.83 12.07
CA MET A 315 -17.47 18.83 12.39
C MET A 315 -16.09 19.29 11.94
N GLN A 316 -16.00 19.92 10.77
CA GLN A 316 -14.74 20.39 10.22
C GLN A 316 -14.11 21.50 11.08
N GLY A 317 -14.93 22.42 11.62
CA GLY A 317 -14.46 23.46 12.53
C GLY A 317 -14.12 22.94 13.93
N PHE A 318 -14.63 21.76 14.30
CA PHE A 318 -14.49 21.20 15.65
C PHE A 318 -13.38 20.17 15.78
N PHE A 319 -13.30 19.21 14.84
CA PHE A 319 -12.37 18.08 14.91
C PHE A 319 -11.08 18.35 14.13
N ASN A 320 -9.95 17.91 14.70
CA ASN A 320 -8.63 18.00 14.06
C ASN A 320 -8.35 16.85 13.10
N LEU A 321 -8.97 15.69 13.36
CA LEU A 321 -8.70 14.42 12.67
C LEU A 321 -9.93 13.52 12.68
N PHE A 322 -10.24 12.95 11.52
CA PHE A 322 -11.24 11.92 11.33
C PHE A 322 -10.54 10.56 11.17
N LYS A 323 -11.05 9.53 11.83
CA LYS A 323 -10.45 8.18 11.81
C LYS A 323 -11.50 7.13 11.47
N LEU A 324 -11.21 6.28 10.50
CA LEU A 324 -11.98 5.06 10.32
C LEU A 324 -11.66 4.07 11.45
N THR A 325 -12.66 3.41 12.00
CA THR A 325 -12.48 2.38 13.03
C THR A 325 -12.95 0.99 12.59
N SER A 326 -13.51 0.87 11.39
CA SER A 326 -13.90 -0.40 10.78
C SER A 326 -13.96 -0.30 9.25
N ASP A 327 -14.06 -1.45 8.57
CA ASP A 327 -14.34 -1.50 7.13
C ASP A 327 -15.80 -1.11 6.86
N ILE A 328 -16.05 -0.22 5.90
CA ILE A 328 -17.39 0.31 5.60
C ILE A 328 -17.88 -0.20 4.25
N ASP A 329 -19.03 -0.88 4.25
CA ASP A 329 -19.71 -1.38 3.06
C ASP A 329 -20.84 -0.44 2.64
N PHE A 330 -20.75 0.11 1.41
CA PHE A 330 -21.76 1.02 0.87
C PHE A 330 -22.85 0.32 0.04
N GLY A 331 -22.90 -1.01 -0.02
CA GLY A 331 -24.03 -1.73 -0.60
C GLY A 331 -24.27 -1.47 -2.10
N GLY A 332 -23.23 -1.17 -2.88
CA GLY A 332 -23.33 -0.94 -4.32
C GLY A 332 -24.04 -2.07 -5.07
N ASN A 333 -23.73 -3.33 -4.74
CA ASN A 333 -24.40 -4.54 -5.25
C ASN A 333 -25.90 -4.65 -4.89
N GLN A 334 -26.39 -3.84 -3.94
CA GLN A 334 -27.80 -3.72 -3.58
C GLN A 334 -28.46 -2.51 -4.29
N ASN A 335 -27.89 -2.07 -5.42
CA ASN A 335 -28.32 -0.90 -6.19
C ASN A 335 -28.31 0.42 -5.40
N LYS A 336 -27.51 0.51 -4.33
CA LYS A 336 -27.34 1.78 -3.62
C LYS A 336 -26.41 2.69 -4.41
N ASN A 337 -26.89 3.90 -4.71
CA ASN A 337 -26.09 4.93 -5.35
C ASN A 337 -25.40 5.79 -4.30
N TYR A 338 -24.06 5.81 -4.30
CA TYR A 338 -23.25 6.60 -3.37
C TYR A 338 -23.54 8.11 -3.47
N ALA A 339 -23.84 8.62 -4.67
CA ALA A 339 -24.15 10.04 -4.88
C ALA A 339 -25.55 10.45 -4.37
N ASN A 340 -26.42 9.48 -4.04
CA ASN A 340 -27.74 9.70 -3.46
C ASN A 340 -28.12 8.50 -2.56
N TYR A 341 -27.39 8.37 -1.46
CA TYR A 341 -27.48 7.22 -0.56
C TYR A 341 -28.55 7.45 0.50
N CYS A 342 -29.51 6.52 0.59
CA CYS A 342 -30.62 6.60 1.54
C CYS A 342 -30.48 5.56 2.65
N LEU A 343 -30.57 5.99 3.92
CA LEU A 343 -30.68 5.07 5.06
C LEU A 343 -32.11 4.52 5.20
N SER A 344 -33.10 5.36 4.87
CA SER A 344 -34.52 5.01 4.82
C SER A 344 -35.22 5.89 3.78
N SER A 345 -36.48 5.59 3.46
CA SER A 345 -37.29 6.45 2.58
C SER A 345 -37.25 7.92 3.06
N GLY A 346 -36.94 8.84 2.14
CA GLY A 346 -36.83 10.28 2.40
C GLY A 346 -35.58 10.75 3.17
N LYS A 347 -34.69 9.86 3.62
CA LYS A 347 -33.44 10.20 4.34
C LYS A 347 -32.21 9.90 3.50
N CYS A 348 -32.00 10.72 2.46
CA CYS A 348 -30.92 10.54 1.50
C CYS A 348 -29.86 11.64 1.61
N VAL A 349 -28.60 11.29 1.34
CA VAL A 349 -27.49 12.24 1.27
C VAL A 349 -26.56 11.88 0.12
N ASN A 350 -25.86 12.88 -0.40
CA ASN A 350 -24.71 12.65 -1.25
C ASN A 350 -23.52 12.25 -0.37
N MET A 351 -23.02 11.02 -0.51
CA MET A 351 -21.91 10.50 0.31
C MET A 351 -20.54 11.00 -0.17
N MET A 352 -20.48 11.65 -1.34
CA MET A 352 -19.24 12.23 -1.87
C MET A 352 -18.81 13.42 -1.01
N ILE A 353 -17.63 13.32 -0.42
CA ILE A 353 -17.13 14.33 0.50
C ILE A 353 -16.61 15.54 -0.28
N ASN A 354 -17.17 16.71 0.03
CA ASN A 354 -16.69 18.00 -0.48
C ASN A 354 -16.22 18.82 0.70
N ALA A 355 -14.91 19.08 0.81
CA ALA A 355 -14.34 19.64 2.03
C ALA A 355 -13.08 20.49 1.78
N ASN A 356 -12.77 21.39 2.71
CA ASN A 356 -11.60 22.26 2.69
C ASN A 356 -10.85 22.28 4.03
N GLY A 357 -9.79 21.50 4.19
CA GLY A 357 -9.05 21.41 5.45
C GLY A 357 -9.39 20.20 6.32
N ILE A 358 -9.82 19.08 5.73
CA ILE A 358 -10.05 17.85 6.51
C ILE A 358 -8.78 17.00 6.60
N ASN A 359 -8.57 16.38 7.75
CA ASN A 359 -7.56 15.34 7.94
C ASN A 359 -8.27 14.01 8.19
N LEU A 360 -8.16 13.06 7.26
CA LEU A 360 -8.75 11.72 7.38
C LEU A 360 -7.65 10.66 7.37
N ASP A 361 -7.61 9.86 8.43
CA ASP A 361 -6.78 8.67 8.53
C ASP A 361 -7.67 7.42 8.40
N GLY A 362 -7.50 6.69 7.30
CA GLY A 362 -8.20 5.44 7.05
C GLY A 362 -7.77 4.33 7.99
N GLN A 363 -6.64 4.46 8.70
CA GLN A 363 -6.10 3.46 9.63
C GLN A 363 -6.06 2.05 9.03
N GLY A 364 -5.83 1.94 7.72
CA GLY A 364 -5.82 0.68 6.98
C GLY A 364 -7.16 -0.05 6.84
N TYR A 365 -8.27 0.60 7.19
CA TYR A 365 -9.60 0.10 6.90
C TYR A 365 -10.02 0.37 5.44
N THR A 366 -11.02 -0.39 5.00
CA THR A 366 -11.49 -0.42 3.62
C THR A 366 -12.85 0.25 3.47
N LEU A 367 -12.96 1.17 2.51
CA LEU A 367 -14.23 1.61 1.93
C LEU A 367 -14.58 0.68 0.76
N LYS A 368 -15.69 -0.05 0.81
CA LYS A 368 -15.99 -1.09 -0.18
C LYS A 368 -17.39 -1.03 -0.79
N ASN A 369 -17.52 -1.69 -1.95
CA ASN A 369 -18.78 -1.95 -2.64
C ASN A 369 -19.52 -0.66 -3.03
N ILE A 370 -18.93 0.07 -3.98
CA ILE A 370 -19.28 1.47 -4.28
C ILE A 370 -19.80 1.57 -5.73
N ASN A 371 -21.02 2.08 -5.91
CA ASN A 371 -21.55 2.48 -7.20
C ASN A 371 -21.87 3.98 -7.18
N ILE A 372 -21.40 4.73 -8.18
CA ILE A 372 -21.61 6.17 -8.25
C ILE A 372 -22.31 6.53 -9.57
N ASN A 373 -23.53 7.05 -9.49
CA ASN A 373 -24.19 7.71 -10.61
C ASN A 373 -24.48 9.16 -10.21
N SER A 374 -23.76 10.09 -10.84
CA SER A 374 -23.70 11.49 -10.41
C SER A 374 -23.81 12.45 -11.59
N ASN A 375 -24.49 13.57 -11.37
CA ASN A 375 -24.45 14.74 -12.24
C ASN A 375 -23.72 15.94 -11.59
N GLN A 376 -23.05 15.70 -10.46
CA GLN A 376 -22.30 16.73 -9.73
C GLN A 376 -21.04 17.10 -10.50
N SER A 377 -20.60 18.36 -10.37
CA SER A 377 -19.41 18.87 -11.08
C SER A 377 -18.15 18.02 -10.84
N ASN A 378 -17.99 17.46 -9.63
CA ASN A 378 -16.85 16.63 -9.27
C ASN A 378 -17.37 15.30 -8.71
N THR A 379 -16.90 14.18 -9.24
CA THR A 379 -17.38 12.83 -8.90
C THR A 379 -16.23 11.91 -8.50
N GLY A 380 -16.41 11.21 -7.37
CA GLY A 380 -15.49 10.23 -6.77
C GLY A 380 -15.91 9.91 -5.34
N VAL A 381 -15.21 9.00 -4.63
CA VAL A 381 -15.43 8.80 -3.18
C VAL A 381 -15.34 10.14 -2.45
N PHE A 382 -14.37 10.96 -2.85
CA PHE A 382 -14.28 12.37 -2.53
C PHE A 382 -14.74 13.19 -3.74
N GLY A 383 -15.74 14.05 -3.58
CA GLY A 383 -16.15 14.95 -4.65
C GLY A 383 -15.05 15.96 -4.94
N SER A 384 -14.76 16.82 -3.96
CA SER A 384 -13.76 17.87 -4.05
C SER A 384 -13.03 18.05 -2.73
N LEU A 385 -11.71 18.01 -2.73
CA LEU A 385 -10.90 18.32 -1.54
C LEU A 385 -9.97 19.50 -1.80
N GLU A 386 -9.95 20.45 -0.87
CA GLU A 386 -8.96 21.53 -0.80
C GLU A 386 -8.21 21.48 0.53
N ASN A 387 -6.91 21.79 0.53
CA ASN A 387 -6.07 21.91 1.73
C ASN A 387 -6.19 20.71 2.72
N SER A 388 -6.46 19.51 2.21
CA SER A 388 -6.83 18.34 3.01
C SER A 388 -5.73 17.29 3.05
N THR A 389 -5.71 16.47 4.09
CA THR A 389 -4.80 15.31 4.21
C THR A 389 -5.61 14.03 4.27
N ILE A 390 -5.37 13.11 3.33
CA ILE A 390 -6.00 11.78 3.33
C ILE A 390 -4.89 10.73 3.33
N LYS A 391 -4.92 9.80 4.30
CA LYS A 391 -3.89 8.77 4.38
C LYS A 391 -4.37 7.40 4.85
N ASN A 392 -3.57 6.37 4.57
CA ASN A 392 -3.71 5.00 5.07
C ASN A 392 -5.09 4.38 4.77
N LEU A 393 -5.55 4.49 3.52
CA LEU A 393 -6.91 4.14 3.14
C LEU A 393 -6.92 3.10 2.02
N LYS A 394 -7.74 2.07 2.18
CA LYS A 394 -8.07 1.14 1.10
C LYS A 394 -9.46 1.45 0.54
N ILE A 395 -9.60 1.45 -0.79
CA ILE A 395 -10.87 1.62 -1.49
C ILE A 395 -11.02 0.45 -2.46
N ASP A 396 -12.06 -0.36 -2.26
CA ASP A 396 -12.35 -1.52 -3.10
C ASP A 396 -13.75 -1.39 -3.70
N TYR A 397 -13.82 -1.04 -4.98
CA TYR A 397 -15.09 -0.84 -5.66
C TYR A 397 -15.90 -2.14 -5.82
N GLN A 398 -15.26 -3.31 -5.70
CA GLN A 398 -15.86 -4.63 -5.96
C GLN A 398 -16.57 -4.69 -7.32
N ASN A 399 -15.91 -4.18 -8.35
CA ASN A 399 -16.40 -4.03 -9.73
C ASN A 399 -17.58 -3.05 -9.87
N GLY A 400 -17.78 -2.17 -8.88
CA GLY A 400 -18.74 -1.09 -8.95
C GLY A 400 -18.35 -0.03 -9.99
N ASN A 401 -19.37 0.60 -10.59
CA ASN A 401 -19.24 1.55 -11.69
C ASN A 401 -19.33 2.99 -11.21
N ILE A 402 -18.70 3.89 -11.96
CA ILE A 402 -18.81 5.34 -11.86
C ILE A 402 -19.36 5.86 -13.20
N SER A 403 -20.53 6.51 -13.15
CA SER A 403 -21.12 7.22 -14.29
C SER A 403 -21.29 8.68 -13.92
N SER A 404 -20.67 9.59 -14.68
CA SER A 404 -20.74 11.02 -14.40
C SER A 404 -20.89 11.90 -15.64
N THR A 405 -21.80 12.87 -15.55
CA THR A 405 -21.92 13.97 -16.53
C THR A 405 -21.31 15.29 -16.02
N GLY A 406 -20.60 15.24 -14.88
CA GLY A 406 -19.91 16.37 -14.25
C GLY A 406 -18.71 16.88 -15.06
N ASN A 407 -17.95 17.83 -14.49
CA ASN A 407 -16.72 18.32 -15.11
C ASN A 407 -15.54 17.37 -14.87
N ASN A 408 -15.39 16.85 -13.66
CA ASN A 408 -14.23 16.08 -13.24
C ASN A 408 -14.65 14.78 -12.56
N THR A 409 -14.04 13.67 -12.97
CA THR A 409 -14.38 12.34 -12.48
C THR A 409 -13.13 11.52 -12.21
N GLY A 410 -13.06 10.92 -11.02
CA GLY A 410 -12.06 9.92 -10.67
C GLY A 410 -12.55 9.03 -9.54
N ALA A 411 -12.03 7.80 -9.43
CA ALA A 411 -12.52 6.86 -8.42
C ALA A 411 -12.18 7.33 -7.00
N PHE A 412 -10.97 7.84 -6.78
CA PHE A 412 -10.63 8.47 -5.51
C PHE A 412 -11.30 9.83 -5.37
N ALA A 413 -11.03 10.75 -6.31
CA ALA A 413 -11.62 12.08 -6.26
C ALA A 413 -11.97 12.70 -7.60
N GLY A 414 -13.02 13.53 -7.61
CA GLY A 414 -13.31 14.37 -8.77
C GLY A 414 -12.29 15.51 -8.92
N SER A 415 -12.06 16.28 -7.85
CA SER A 415 -11.12 17.40 -7.83
C SER A 415 -10.27 17.42 -6.56
N LEU A 416 -8.96 17.63 -6.69
CA LEU A 416 -8.03 17.83 -5.57
C LEU A 416 -7.25 19.12 -5.74
N LYS A 417 -7.07 19.87 -4.65
CA LYS A 417 -6.26 21.09 -4.64
C LYS A 417 -5.48 21.24 -3.34
N ASN A 418 -4.20 21.58 -3.43
CA ASN A 418 -3.32 21.87 -2.29
C ASN A 418 -3.37 20.81 -1.16
N SER A 419 -3.56 19.55 -1.51
CA SER A 419 -3.84 18.45 -0.58
C SER A 419 -2.71 17.43 -0.55
N HIS A 420 -2.62 16.66 0.54
CA HIS A 420 -1.64 15.61 0.75
C HIS A 420 -2.31 14.23 0.79
N ILE A 421 -1.97 13.39 -0.19
CA ILE A 421 -2.56 12.05 -0.36
C ILE A 421 -1.45 11.01 -0.24
N GLU A 422 -1.54 10.14 0.78
CA GLU A 422 -0.48 9.18 1.09
C GLU A 422 -1.00 7.78 1.45
N ASN A 423 -0.28 6.72 1.04
CA ASN A 423 -0.58 5.32 1.41
C ASN A 423 -2.02 4.92 1.06
N ILE A 424 -2.35 4.98 -0.23
CA ILE A 424 -3.68 4.66 -0.74
C ILE A 424 -3.62 3.42 -1.62
N ILE A 425 -4.55 2.49 -1.41
CA ILE A 425 -4.79 1.37 -2.32
C ILE A 425 -6.19 1.53 -2.90
N LEU A 426 -6.30 1.64 -4.22
CA LEU A 426 -7.57 1.70 -4.95
C LEU A 426 -7.64 0.53 -5.93
N GLN A 427 -8.69 -0.29 -5.82
CA GLN A 427 -8.80 -1.52 -6.59
C GLN A 427 -10.21 -1.89 -7.06
N ASN A 428 -10.24 -2.75 -8.07
CA ASN A 428 -11.44 -3.40 -8.61
C ASN A 428 -12.53 -2.41 -9.01
N VAL A 429 -12.14 -1.36 -9.74
CA VAL A 429 -13.13 -0.45 -10.32
C VAL A 429 -13.67 -1.11 -11.57
N GLY A 430 -15.00 -1.10 -11.75
CA GLY A 430 -15.60 -1.50 -13.02
C GLY A 430 -15.35 -0.43 -14.07
N ASN A 431 -16.42 0.18 -14.56
CA ASN A 431 -16.34 1.23 -15.58
C ASN A 431 -16.41 2.63 -14.95
N ILE A 432 -15.50 3.51 -15.35
CA ILE A 432 -15.58 4.97 -15.16
C ILE A 432 -16.01 5.57 -16.50
N THR A 433 -17.24 6.05 -16.60
CA THR A 433 -17.88 6.45 -17.86
C THR A 433 -18.64 7.77 -17.73
N GLY A 434 -18.97 8.35 -18.88
CA GLY A 434 -19.83 9.53 -18.98
C GLY A 434 -19.26 10.59 -19.91
N SER A 435 -19.52 11.87 -19.62
CA SER A 435 -19.19 12.99 -20.49
C SER A 435 -18.34 14.07 -19.80
N SER A 436 -17.56 13.68 -18.79
CA SER A 436 -16.73 14.61 -18.03
C SER A 436 -15.52 15.12 -18.80
N LYS A 437 -15.15 16.38 -18.56
CA LYS A 437 -14.01 17.04 -19.21
C LYS A 437 -12.67 16.46 -18.76
N ASN A 438 -12.55 16.11 -17.49
CA ASN A 438 -11.36 15.49 -16.95
C ASN A 438 -11.75 14.16 -16.31
N VAL A 439 -11.18 13.05 -16.80
CA VAL A 439 -11.43 11.71 -16.28
C VAL A 439 -10.11 11.03 -15.96
N GLY A 440 -9.93 10.63 -14.70
CA GLY A 440 -8.79 9.82 -14.27
C GLY A 440 -9.25 8.52 -13.62
N GLY A 441 -8.44 7.46 -13.69
CA GLY A 441 -8.71 6.25 -12.89
C GLY A 441 -8.69 6.53 -11.38
N PHE A 442 -7.81 7.44 -10.94
CA PHE A 442 -7.71 7.89 -9.56
C PHE A 442 -8.37 9.27 -9.36
N VAL A 443 -7.93 10.31 -10.09
CA VAL A 443 -8.41 11.69 -9.91
C VAL A 443 -8.77 12.35 -11.23
N GLY A 444 -9.90 13.06 -11.29
CA GLY A 444 -10.29 13.84 -12.47
C GLY A 444 -9.37 15.03 -12.71
N TYR A 445 -9.41 16.03 -11.82
CA TYR A 445 -8.59 17.24 -11.87
C TYR A 445 -7.75 17.42 -10.60
N SER A 446 -6.47 17.78 -10.78
CA SER A 446 -5.52 17.95 -9.68
C SER A 446 -4.68 19.23 -9.85
N SER A 447 -4.48 19.97 -8.76
CA SER A 447 -3.63 21.16 -8.73
C SER A 447 -2.91 21.39 -7.39
N GLY A 448 -1.58 21.51 -7.41
CA GLY A 448 -0.77 21.86 -6.23
C GLY A 448 -0.74 20.80 -5.13
N ASN A 449 -1.05 19.54 -5.45
CA ASN A 449 -1.13 18.44 -4.50
C ASN A 449 0.19 17.68 -4.38
N THR A 450 0.30 16.88 -3.31
CA THR A 450 1.36 15.90 -3.12
C THR A 450 0.75 14.50 -3.07
N PHE A 451 1.28 13.59 -3.89
CA PHE A 451 0.88 12.18 -3.94
C PHE A 451 2.08 11.30 -3.62
N ASN A 452 1.93 10.38 -2.67
CA ASN A 452 3.00 9.49 -2.26
C ASN A 452 2.47 8.08 -1.96
N LYS A 453 3.13 7.05 -2.49
CA LYS A 453 2.82 5.63 -2.21
C LYS A 453 1.35 5.32 -2.50
N ILE A 454 1.00 5.28 -3.78
CA ILE A 454 -0.37 4.99 -4.23
C ILE A 454 -0.35 3.81 -5.18
N GLN A 455 -1.25 2.87 -4.95
CA GLN A 455 -1.49 1.73 -5.83
C GLN A 455 -2.88 1.80 -6.43
N LEU A 456 -2.95 1.71 -7.76
CA LEU A 456 -4.17 1.59 -8.55
C LEU A 456 -4.13 0.27 -9.31
N LYS A 457 -5.08 -0.63 -9.05
CA LYS A 457 -5.10 -1.96 -9.67
C LYS A 457 -6.49 -2.35 -10.15
N SER A 458 -6.56 -2.88 -11.38
CA SER A 458 -7.78 -3.44 -11.96
C SER A 458 -8.87 -2.39 -12.21
N ILE A 459 -8.90 -1.88 -13.45
CA ILE A 459 -9.98 -1.04 -13.97
C ILE A 459 -10.42 -1.57 -15.33
N ASP A 460 -11.72 -1.81 -15.51
CA ASP A 460 -12.25 -2.32 -16.78
C ASP A 460 -12.22 -1.25 -17.87
N LEU A 461 -12.77 -0.07 -17.60
CA LEU A 461 -12.88 1.01 -18.59
C LEU A 461 -12.74 2.38 -17.92
N ILE A 462 -11.94 3.24 -18.54
CA ILE A 462 -11.92 4.67 -18.28
C ILE A 462 -12.32 5.38 -19.57
N GLU A 463 -13.53 5.93 -19.62
CA GLU A 463 -14.07 6.56 -20.81
C GLU A 463 -14.68 7.92 -20.53
N SER A 464 -14.40 8.87 -21.45
CA SER A 464 -15.24 10.04 -21.61
C SER A 464 -15.64 10.22 -23.07
N SER A 465 -16.94 10.34 -23.31
CA SER A 465 -17.53 10.60 -24.62
C SER A 465 -18.32 11.90 -24.61
N VAL A 466 -17.86 12.87 -25.40
CA VAL A 466 -18.43 14.22 -25.43
C VAL A 466 -18.85 14.57 -26.86
N ASN A 467 -20.12 14.94 -27.02
CA ASN A 467 -20.68 15.38 -28.30
C ASN A 467 -21.23 16.81 -28.17
N ILE A 468 -20.66 17.74 -28.93
CA ILE A 468 -21.00 19.17 -28.89
C ILE A 468 -21.52 19.59 -30.26
N ASN A 469 -22.84 19.53 -30.42
CA ASN A 469 -23.56 20.06 -31.59
C ASN A 469 -24.50 21.17 -31.11
N GLY A 470 -24.16 22.46 -31.33
CA GLY A 470 -25.01 23.59 -30.92
C GLY A 470 -24.37 24.99 -30.96
N GLY A 471 -25.19 26.02 -30.72
CA GLY A 471 -24.85 27.45 -30.84
C GLY A 471 -24.10 28.09 -29.66
N PHE A 472 -23.69 27.35 -28.63
CA PHE A 472 -22.91 27.90 -27.52
C PHE A 472 -21.40 27.96 -27.83
N ASP A 473 -20.72 28.99 -27.33
CA ASP A 473 -19.42 29.50 -27.81
C ASP A 473 -18.16 29.02 -27.06
N LYS A 474 -18.24 28.01 -26.17
CA LYS A 474 -17.08 27.59 -25.37
C LYS A 474 -16.34 26.39 -25.97
N SER A 475 -15.05 26.55 -26.24
CA SER A 475 -14.12 25.45 -26.53
C SER A 475 -14.04 24.47 -25.36
N ILE A 476 -13.78 23.19 -25.64
CA ILE A 476 -13.65 22.14 -24.61
C ILE A 476 -12.28 21.49 -24.70
N ASN A 477 -11.58 21.44 -23.56
CA ASN A 477 -10.40 20.61 -23.38
C ASN A 477 -10.83 19.32 -22.71
N LEU A 478 -10.69 18.20 -23.40
CA LEU A 478 -11.00 16.87 -22.87
C LEU A 478 -9.69 16.18 -22.47
N SER A 479 -9.59 15.69 -21.23
CA SER A 479 -8.37 15.06 -20.71
C SER A 479 -8.71 13.75 -19.99
N ILE A 480 -8.16 12.65 -20.48
CA ILE A 480 -8.36 11.31 -19.93
C ILE A 480 -7.01 10.69 -19.57
N GLY A 481 -6.89 10.17 -18.35
CA GLY A 481 -5.69 9.47 -17.88
C GLY A 481 -6.01 8.20 -17.12
N GLY A 482 -5.12 7.21 -17.18
CA GLY A 482 -5.25 6.00 -16.34
C GLY A 482 -5.17 6.29 -14.84
N PHE A 483 -4.44 7.33 -14.43
CA PHE A 483 -4.33 7.81 -13.06
C PHE A 483 -5.00 9.17 -12.88
N ILE A 484 -4.55 10.21 -13.59
CA ILE A 484 -5.08 11.57 -13.48
C ILE A 484 -5.59 12.09 -14.83
N GLY A 485 -6.78 12.69 -14.88
CA GLY A 485 -7.27 13.35 -16.09
C GLY A 485 -6.42 14.57 -16.47
N SER A 486 -6.34 15.56 -15.58
CA SER A 486 -5.52 16.76 -15.76
C SER A 486 -4.80 17.17 -14.48
N SER A 487 -3.50 17.47 -14.57
CA SER A 487 -2.61 17.77 -13.45
C SER A 487 -1.88 19.11 -13.64
N ASN A 488 -1.75 19.89 -12.56
CA ASN A 488 -1.12 21.21 -12.58
C ASN A 488 -0.30 21.48 -11.32
N ASN A 489 1.02 21.66 -11.44
CA ASN A 489 1.91 21.91 -10.31
C ASN A 489 1.84 20.85 -9.19
N ASP A 490 1.51 19.60 -9.50
CA ASP A 490 1.52 18.52 -8.51
C ASP A 490 2.93 17.96 -8.31
N ASP A 491 3.16 17.33 -7.17
CA ASP A 491 4.32 16.49 -6.88
C ASP A 491 3.87 15.04 -6.66
N ILE A 492 4.19 14.17 -7.61
CA ILE A 492 3.65 12.82 -7.70
C ILE A 492 4.81 11.82 -7.60
N SER A 493 4.81 11.02 -6.54
CA SER A 493 5.87 10.05 -6.32
C SER A 493 5.39 8.69 -5.83
N HIS A 494 6.15 7.63 -6.17
CA HIS A 494 5.89 6.27 -5.73
C HIS A 494 4.48 5.77 -6.10
N ILE A 495 4.18 5.73 -7.40
CA ILE A 495 2.86 5.34 -7.90
C ILE A 495 2.96 4.05 -8.70
N LEU A 496 2.08 3.10 -8.39
CA LEU A 496 1.91 1.84 -9.09
C LEU A 496 0.54 1.83 -9.76
N VAL A 497 0.51 1.69 -11.09
CA VAL A 497 -0.73 1.54 -11.87
C VAL A 497 -0.63 0.25 -12.70
N SER A 498 -1.60 -0.64 -12.53
CA SER A 498 -1.60 -1.94 -13.19
C SER A 498 -2.99 -2.40 -13.58
N ASP A 499 -3.06 -3.19 -14.66
CA ASP A 499 -4.23 -3.94 -15.09
C ASP A 499 -5.41 -3.03 -15.46
N ILE A 500 -5.21 -2.18 -16.47
CA ILE A 500 -6.28 -1.35 -17.06
C ILE A 500 -6.66 -1.93 -18.41
N GLN A 501 -7.90 -2.36 -18.56
CA GLN A 501 -8.33 -3.01 -19.80
C GLN A 501 -8.52 -2.00 -20.94
N LYS A 502 -9.09 -0.83 -20.67
CA LYS A 502 -9.26 0.20 -21.70
C LYS A 502 -9.31 1.63 -21.16
N ILE A 503 -8.60 2.53 -21.84
CA ILE A 503 -8.69 3.98 -21.67
C ILE A 503 -9.16 4.57 -22.99
N LYS A 504 -10.30 5.28 -23.01
CA LYS A 504 -10.92 5.81 -24.22
C LYS A 504 -11.36 7.26 -24.08
N GLY A 505 -10.87 8.12 -24.97
CA GLY A 505 -11.41 9.46 -25.16
C GLY A 505 -12.17 9.56 -26.47
N GLU A 506 -13.38 10.11 -26.47
CA GLU A 506 -14.15 10.37 -27.68
C GLU A 506 -14.69 11.81 -27.67
N LEU A 507 -14.30 12.60 -28.68
CA LEU A 507 -14.77 13.97 -28.86
C LEU A 507 -15.35 14.17 -30.26
N LYS A 508 -16.63 14.54 -30.29
CA LYS A 508 -17.37 14.97 -31.48
C LYS A 508 -17.70 16.46 -31.35
N THR A 509 -17.11 17.30 -32.20
CA THR A 509 -17.32 18.76 -32.13
C THR A 509 -17.09 19.45 -33.47
N ASN A 510 -17.81 20.55 -33.70
CA ASN A 510 -17.57 21.51 -34.79
C ASN A 510 -16.85 22.78 -34.32
N LYS A 511 -16.39 22.83 -33.07
CA LYS A 511 -15.79 24.03 -32.46
C LYS A 511 -14.28 24.06 -32.67
N LYS A 512 -13.72 25.26 -32.78
CA LYS A 512 -12.26 25.48 -32.83
C LYS A 512 -11.65 25.39 -31.41
N ASN A 513 -10.35 25.13 -31.34
CA ASN A 513 -9.54 25.06 -30.12
C ASN A 513 -10.07 24.09 -29.05
N SER A 514 -10.59 22.92 -29.46
CA SER A 514 -11.09 21.88 -28.57
C SER A 514 -10.19 20.64 -28.61
N PRO A 515 -9.00 20.64 -27.99
CA PRO A 515 -8.11 19.50 -28.00
C PRO A 515 -8.60 18.36 -27.11
N ILE A 516 -8.21 17.15 -27.48
CA ILE A 516 -8.37 15.95 -26.66
C ILE A 516 -7.00 15.41 -26.27
N HIS A 517 -6.85 15.02 -25.01
CA HIS A 517 -5.62 14.46 -24.45
C HIS A 517 -5.93 13.13 -23.79
N VAL A 518 -5.28 12.06 -24.25
CA VAL A 518 -5.45 10.71 -23.70
C VAL A 518 -4.08 10.15 -23.34
N GLY A 519 -3.88 9.80 -22.08
CA GLY A 519 -2.65 9.20 -21.58
C GLY A 519 -2.89 7.92 -20.79
N GLY A 520 -1.95 6.97 -20.84
CA GLY A 520 -2.03 5.78 -19.99
C GLY A 520 -1.89 6.08 -18.50
N PHE A 521 -1.23 7.19 -18.12
CA PHE A 521 -1.13 7.67 -16.75
C PHE A 521 -1.84 9.02 -16.58
N VAL A 522 -1.50 10.03 -17.38
CA VAL A 522 -2.05 11.40 -17.27
C VAL A 522 -2.56 11.93 -18.61
N GLY A 523 -3.76 12.51 -18.66
CA GLY A 523 -4.26 13.12 -19.89
C GLY A 523 -3.43 14.34 -20.29
N ASN A 524 -3.47 15.39 -19.47
CA ASN A 524 -2.72 16.63 -19.68
C ASN A 524 -1.99 17.04 -18.39
N THR A 525 -0.74 17.51 -18.53
CA THR A 525 0.05 17.98 -17.38
C THR A 525 0.72 19.32 -17.64
N ILE A 526 0.73 20.18 -16.62
CA ILE A 526 1.37 21.50 -16.61
C ILE A 526 2.30 21.59 -15.40
N ASN A 527 3.61 21.80 -15.63
CA ASN A 527 4.64 22.02 -14.61
C ASN A 527 4.56 21.05 -13.40
N THR A 528 4.28 19.78 -13.66
CA THR A 528 4.12 18.75 -12.63
C THR A 528 5.41 17.94 -12.49
N LYS A 529 5.66 17.41 -11.29
CA LYS A 529 6.79 16.51 -11.02
C LYS A 529 6.30 15.07 -10.89
N PHE A 530 6.98 14.16 -11.55
CA PHE A 530 6.75 12.72 -11.48
C PHE A 530 8.04 12.00 -11.12
N ASN A 531 8.00 11.15 -10.10
CA ASN A 531 9.15 10.37 -9.67
C ASN A 531 8.79 8.96 -9.20
N TYR A 532 9.55 7.93 -9.58
CA TYR A 532 9.29 6.54 -9.18
C TYR A 532 7.88 6.08 -9.55
N ILE A 533 7.59 6.04 -10.85
CA ILE A 533 6.28 5.65 -11.38
C ILE A 533 6.41 4.34 -12.14
N SER A 534 5.50 3.39 -11.90
CA SER A 534 5.39 2.16 -12.69
C SER A 534 3.98 2.03 -13.26
N LEU A 535 3.91 1.87 -14.58
CA LEU A 535 2.70 1.61 -15.35
C LEU A 535 2.82 0.25 -16.03
N SER A 536 1.86 -0.64 -15.80
CA SER A 536 1.91 -1.99 -16.39
C SER A 536 0.57 -2.54 -16.83
N ASN A 537 0.59 -3.42 -17.84
CA ASN A 537 -0.57 -4.19 -18.30
C ASN A 537 -1.76 -3.29 -18.68
N ILE A 538 -1.58 -2.45 -19.70
CA ILE A 538 -2.68 -1.72 -20.32
C ILE A 538 -3.03 -2.39 -21.63
N ASN A 539 -4.26 -2.87 -21.77
CA ASN A 539 -4.65 -3.50 -23.03
C ASN A 539 -4.88 -2.46 -24.15
N SER A 540 -5.60 -1.37 -23.89
CA SER A 540 -5.81 -0.36 -24.94
C SER A 540 -5.89 1.09 -24.44
N ILE A 541 -5.25 1.98 -25.18
CA ILE A 541 -5.37 3.44 -25.07
C ILE A 541 -5.89 3.96 -26.40
N GLU A 542 -7.09 4.52 -26.41
CA GLU A 542 -7.80 4.93 -27.62
C GLU A 542 -8.25 6.39 -27.56
N ASN A 543 -8.00 7.12 -28.64
CA ASN A 543 -8.42 8.51 -28.78
C ASN A 543 -9.14 8.71 -30.11
N ILE A 544 -10.44 8.99 -30.06
CA ILE A 544 -11.30 9.20 -31.22
C ILE A 544 -11.72 10.67 -31.29
N TYR A 545 -11.26 11.36 -32.32
CA TYR A 545 -11.58 12.75 -32.60
C TYR A 545 -12.34 12.88 -33.91
N ALA A 546 -13.67 12.99 -33.82
CA ALA A 546 -14.54 13.07 -34.98
C ALA A 546 -15.04 14.52 -35.17
N ASN A 547 -14.47 15.23 -36.13
CA ASN A 547 -14.86 16.61 -36.45
C ASN A 547 -15.80 16.64 -37.66
N SER A 548 -16.84 17.49 -37.60
CA SER A 548 -17.78 17.70 -38.69
C SER A 548 -17.41 18.83 -39.65
N THR A 549 -16.34 19.60 -39.39
CA THR A 549 -15.90 20.73 -40.23
C THR A 549 -14.39 20.73 -40.49
N SER A 550 -13.98 21.07 -41.72
CA SER A 550 -12.59 20.93 -42.23
C SER A 550 -11.62 22.07 -41.86
N SER A 551 -12.03 23.02 -41.00
CA SER A 551 -11.36 24.33 -40.82
C SER A 551 -10.96 24.71 -39.38
N SER A 552 -10.86 23.75 -38.46
CA SER A 552 -10.44 24.01 -37.08
C SER A 552 -8.96 23.72 -36.81
N ASN A 553 -8.35 24.52 -35.93
CA ASN A 553 -7.01 24.25 -35.35
C ASN A 553 -7.14 23.32 -34.13
N ASN A 554 -7.79 22.15 -34.29
CA ASN A 554 -7.88 21.20 -33.19
C ASN A 554 -6.74 20.19 -33.26
N PHE A 555 -6.43 19.58 -32.11
CA PHE A 555 -5.32 18.65 -31.99
C PHE A 555 -5.72 17.46 -31.13
N SER A 556 -5.35 16.27 -31.61
CA SER A 556 -5.42 15.03 -30.85
C SER A 556 -4.05 14.73 -30.25
N TYR A 557 -4.01 14.50 -28.94
CA TYR A 557 -2.80 14.15 -28.20
C TYR A 557 -2.97 12.80 -27.51
N THR A 558 -2.12 11.83 -27.83
CA THR A 558 -2.21 10.49 -27.26
C THR A 558 -0.83 9.96 -26.87
N GLY A 559 -0.71 9.41 -25.66
CA GLY A 559 0.54 8.79 -25.22
C GLY A 559 0.36 7.60 -24.30
N GLY A 560 1.34 6.70 -24.26
CA GLY A 560 1.33 5.58 -23.31
C GLY A 560 1.46 6.02 -21.84
N PHE A 561 2.10 7.17 -21.59
CA PHE A 561 2.13 7.82 -20.27
C PHE A 561 1.25 9.07 -20.25
N ALA A 562 1.54 10.04 -21.13
CA ALA A 562 0.89 11.34 -21.13
C ALA A 562 0.24 11.68 -22.48
N GLY A 563 -0.98 12.24 -22.49
CA GLY A 563 -1.48 12.86 -23.72
C GLY A 563 -0.59 14.04 -24.12
N ARG A 564 -0.45 15.04 -23.23
CA ARG A 564 0.41 16.21 -23.43
C ARG A 564 1.20 16.57 -22.17
N ILE A 565 2.47 16.93 -22.37
CA ILE A 565 3.38 17.45 -21.35
C ILE A 565 3.69 18.92 -21.64
N TYR A 566 3.37 19.80 -20.69
CA TYR A 566 3.60 21.24 -20.76
C TYR A 566 4.49 21.72 -19.60
N GLY A 567 5.80 21.53 -19.77
CA GLY A 567 6.82 21.69 -18.72
C GLY A 567 6.71 20.64 -17.58
N GLY A 568 7.72 20.62 -16.70
CA GLY A 568 7.76 19.73 -15.53
C GLY A 568 8.95 18.76 -15.53
N ASP A 569 9.08 18.01 -14.43
CA ASP A 569 10.18 17.08 -14.19
C ASP A 569 9.64 15.63 -14.17
N PHE A 570 10.25 14.74 -14.95
CA PHE A 570 9.85 13.34 -15.08
C PHE A 570 11.07 12.46 -14.84
N ALA A 571 11.07 11.72 -13.74
CA ALA A 571 12.21 10.90 -13.33
C ALA A 571 11.77 9.48 -12.95
N ASN A 572 12.59 8.47 -13.25
CA ASN A 572 12.40 7.10 -12.78
C ASN A 572 11.00 6.56 -13.12
N ILE A 573 10.70 6.47 -14.42
CA ILE A 573 9.40 6.02 -14.93
C ILE A 573 9.57 4.73 -15.72
N LYS A 574 8.76 3.72 -15.39
CA LYS A 574 8.71 2.43 -16.08
C LYS A 574 7.34 2.22 -16.69
N ILE A 575 7.31 1.89 -17.97
CA ILE A 575 6.10 1.51 -18.70
C ILE A 575 6.36 0.12 -19.26
N ASN A 576 5.46 -0.82 -18.97
CA ASN A 576 5.59 -2.18 -19.45
C ASN A 576 4.25 -2.75 -19.94
N ASN A 577 4.27 -3.49 -21.04
CA ASN A 577 3.11 -4.22 -21.56
C ASN A 577 1.92 -3.31 -21.87
N ILE A 578 2.03 -2.51 -22.94
CA ILE A 578 0.87 -1.84 -23.53
C ILE A 578 0.54 -2.55 -24.85
N ASN A 579 -0.64 -3.16 -24.95
CA ASN A 579 -0.97 -3.87 -26.18
C ASN A 579 -1.23 -2.89 -27.34
N THR A 580 -2.12 -1.90 -27.19
CA THR A 580 -2.37 -0.93 -28.27
C THR A 580 -2.48 0.51 -27.78
N ILE A 581 -1.81 1.43 -28.49
CA ILE A 581 -2.02 2.87 -28.40
C ILE A 581 -2.52 3.35 -29.76
N LYS A 582 -3.76 3.86 -29.81
CA LYS A 582 -4.45 4.21 -31.05
C LYS A 582 -5.03 5.62 -30.99
N SER A 583 -4.89 6.36 -32.08
CA SER A 583 -5.63 7.60 -32.26
C SER A 583 -6.19 7.79 -33.67
N ASP A 584 -7.48 8.12 -33.76
CA ASP A 584 -8.21 8.35 -35.01
C ASP A 584 -8.77 9.78 -34.99
N ALA A 585 -8.32 10.62 -35.92
CA ALA A 585 -8.71 12.03 -36.01
C ALA A 585 -9.13 12.39 -37.45
N THR A 586 -10.43 12.53 -37.72
CA THR A 586 -10.94 12.59 -39.11
C THR A 586 -10.48 13.81 -39.91
N ALA A 587 -10.27 14.98 -39.27
CA ALA A 587 -10.00 16.24 -39.95
C ALA A 587 -8.91 17.12 -39.31
N ASP A 588 -8.18 16.63 -38.31
CA ASP A 588 -7.26 17.43 -37.49
C ASP A 588 -5.88 16.78 -37.35
N SER A 589 -4.88 17.58 -36.97
CA SER A 589 -3.51 17.08 -36.78
C SER A 589 -3.41 16.27 -35.49
N LEU A 590 -2.58 15.23 -35.53
CA LEU A 590 -2.49 14.24 -34.47
C LEU A 590 -1.06 14.06 -34.00
N TYR A 591 -0.92 13.91 -32.69
CA TYR A 591 0.34 13.66 -32.00
C TYR A 591 0.19 12.39 -31.17
N LEU A 592 1.02 11.39 -31.46
CA LEU A 592 0.95 10.06 -30.85
C LEU A 592 2.33 9.57 -30.43
N GLY A 593 2.48 9.10 -29.20
CA GLY A 593 3.75 8.56 -28.70
C GLY A 593 3.59 7.31 -27.82
N GLY A 594 4.61 6.48 -27.73
CA GLY A 594 4.63 5.41 -26.70
C GLY A 594 4.77 5.95 -25.27
N PHE A 595 5.36 7.12 -25.09
CA PHE A 595 5.38 7.89 -23.83
C PHE A 595 4.39 9.06 -23.87
N ALA A 596 4.55 10.00 -24.81
CA ALA A 596 3.74 11.22 -24.83
C ALA A 596 3.27 11.62 -26.22
N GLY A 597 2.06 12.16 -26.35
CA GLY A 597 1.62 12.74 -27.63
C GLY A 597 2.51 13.94 -28.01
N ARG A 598 2.56 14.95 -27.14
CA ARG A 598 3.40 16.14 -27.34
C ARG A 598 4.12 16.55 -26.05
N ILE A 599 5.37 17.00 -26.20
CA ILE A 599 6.21 17.53 -25.11
C ILE A 599 6.73 18.91 -25.49
N ASN A 600 6.55 19.89 -24.62
CA ASN A 600 7.12 21.22 -24.82
C ASN A 600 7.23 22.03 -23.52
N GLU A 601 8.03 23.11 -23.57
CA GLU A 601 8.03 24.15 -22.52
C GLU A 601 6.62 24.70 -22.25
N ASN A 602 6.40 25.19 -21.03
CA ASN A 602 5.16 25.84 -20.63
C ASN A 602 5.13 27.36 -20.94
N ASP A 603 4.01 28.02 -20.64
CA ASP A 603 3.83 29.48 -20.86
C ASP A 603 4.83 30.36 -20.08
N ASN A 604 5.45 29.82 -19.03
CA ASN A 604 6.46 30.49 -18.21
C ASN A 604 7.90 30.13 -18.62
N SER A 605 8.07 29.58 -19.84
CA SER A 605 9.35 29.09 -20.37
C SER A 605 10.02 28.02 -19.48
N LYS A 606 9.26 27.33 -18.64
CA LYS A 606 9.78 26.16 -17.92
C LYS A 606 9.82 24.98 -18.88
N LYS A 607 11.05 24.56 -19.15
CA LYS A 607 11.41 23.36 -19.89
C LYS A 607 10.81 22.08 -19.29
N ALA A 608 10.56 21.11 -20.15
CA ALA A 608 10.29 19.73 -19.75
C ALA A 608 11.61 18.95 -19.61
N ILE A 609 11.85 18.36 -18.44
CA ILE A 609 13.04 17.55 -18.13
C ILE A 609 12.60 16.11 -17.91
N LEU A 610 13.09 15.20 -18.76
CA LEU A 610 12.76 13.79 -18.73
C LEU A 610 14.04 12.97 -18.53
N GLN A 611 14.09 12.16 -17.48
CA GLN A 611 15.28 11.40 -17.10
C GLN A 611 14.95 9.99 -16.59
N ASN A 612 15.80 9.02 -16.92
CA ASN A 612 15.68 7.64 -16.45
C ASN A 612 14.29 7.03 -16.71
N ILE A 613 13.93 6.89 -17.99
CA ILE A 613 12.64 6.36 -18.42
C ILE A 613 12.87 5.06 -19.20
N SER A 614 12.12 4.02 -18.85
CA SER A 614 12.13 2.74 -19.55
C SER A 614 10.75 2.39 -20.07
N ILE A 615 10.66 2.08 -21.36
CA ILE A 615 9.43 1.63 -22.03
C ILE A 615 9.70 0.24 -22.57
N SER A 616 8.87 -0.72 -22.24
CA SER A 616 9.02 -2.11 -22.68
C SER A 616 7.70 -2.69 -23.18
N ASN A 617 7.78 -3.45 -24.27
CA ASN A 617 6.68 -4.25 -24.79
C ASN A 617 5.43 -3.42 -25.15
N ILE A 618 5.55 -2.60 -26.20
CA ILE A 618 4.38 -2.01 -26.86
C ILE A 618 4.11 -2.78 -28.14
N ASN A 619 2.94 -3.42 -28.24
CA ASN A 619 2.63 -4.20 -29.44
C ASN A 619 2.32 -3.27 -30.63
N ASN A 620 1.38 -2.33 -30.53
CA ASN A 620 1.07 -1.45 -31.67
C ASN A 620 0.83 0.01 -31.26
N ILE A 621 1.47 0.93 -31.99
CA ILE A 621 1.20 2.36 -31.97
C ILE A 621 0.61 2.74 -33.33
N SER A 622 -0.66 3.14 -33.38
CA SER A 622 -1.35 3.36 -34.65
C SER A 622 -2.14 4.67 -34.71
N ALA A 623 -2.06 5.35 -35.86
CA ALA A 623 -2.83 6.56 -36.10
C ALA A 623 -3.52 6.59 -37.46
N LYS A 624 -4.64 7.32 -37.51
CA LYS A 624 -5.39 7.60 -38.74
C LYS A 624 -5.87 9.06 -38.76
N THR A 625 -5.51 9.82 -39.78
CA THR A 625 -6.03 11.17 -40.06
C THR A 625 -5.84 11.55 -41.52
N ASN A 626 -6.65 12.50 -42.03
CA ASN A 626 -6.46 13.11 -43.33
C ASN A 626 -5.49 14.32 -43.31
N LYS A 627 -5.01 14.76 -42.13
CA LYS A 627 -4.08 15.90 -41.94
C LYS A 627 -2.66 15.42 -41.65
N ALA A 628 -1.96 16.07 -40.72
CA ALA A 628 -0.59 15.75 -40.35
C ALA A 628 -0.56 14.74 -39.19
N HIS A 629 0.23 13.68 -39.36
CA HIS A 629 0.60 12.76 -38.30
C HIS A 629 1.99 13.12 -37.76
N ASN A 630 2.13 13.11 -36.44
CA ASN A 630 3.41 13.10 -35.77
C ASN A 630 3.40 11.93 -34.79
N ILE A 631 4.14 10.87 -35.11
CA ILE A 631 4.09 9.59 -34.38
C ILE A 631 5.50 9.17 -33.98
N GLY A 632 5.69 8.78 -32.72
CA GLY A 632 6.97 8.27 -32.23
C GLY A 632 6.83 7.06 -31.30
N GLY A 633 7.85 6.22 -31.21
CA GLY A 633 7.90 5.20 -30.15
C GLY A 633 8.03 5.80 -28.74
N PHE A 634 8.57 7.02 -28.62
CA PHE A 634 8.57 7.83 -27.41
C PHE A 634 7.54 8.95 -27.49
N ALA A 635 7.68 9.89 -28.42
CA ALA A 635 6.78 11.03 -28.52
C ALA A 635 6.36 11.40 -29.94
N GLY A 636 5.14 11.91 -30.10
CA GLY A 636 4.69 12.40 -31.40
C GLY A 636 5.51 13.61 -31.84
N HIS A 637 5.59 14.62 -30.97
CA HIS A 637 6.30 15.87 -31.27
C HIS A 637 6.94 16.49 -30.02
N THR A 638 8.18 16.95 -30.17
CA THR A 638 8.85 17.82 -29.21
C THR A 638 9.01 19.22 -29.83
N TYR A 639 8.62 20.28 -29.12
CA TYR A 639 8.60 21.62 -29.74
C TYR A 639 9.79 22.51 -29.36
N LYS A 640 9.75 23.15 -28.20
CA LYS A 640 10.77 24.12 -27.74
C LYS A 640 11.36 23.67 -26.40
N ASP A 641 12.68 23.77 -26.34
CA ASP A 641 13.55 23.57 -25.17
C ASP A 641 13.14 22.38 -24.28
N VAL A 642 13.27 21.16 -24.82
CA VAL A 642 13.06 19.90 -24.08
C VAL A 642 14.42 19.26 -23.77
N SER A 643 14.57 18.61 -22.62
CA SER A 643 15.71 17.74 -22.33
C SER A 643 15.25 16.33 -22.02
N ILE A 644 15.80 15.38 -22.75
CA ILE A 644 15.55 13.95 -22.57
C ILE A 644 16.89 13.27 -22.37
N ASN A 645 17.05 12.60 -21.25
CA ASN A 645 18.29 11.93 -20.88
C ASN A 645 18.02 10.52 -20.33
N ASN A 646 18.89 9.55 -20.61
CA ASN A 646 18.79 8.19 -20.06
C ASN A 646 17.42 7.56 -20.34
N VAL A 647 17.14 7.25 -21.60
CA VAL A 647 15.87 6.61 -22.01
C VAL A 647 16.15 5.28 -22.71
N SER A 648 15.39 4.25 -22.35
CA SER A 648 15.37 2.95 -23.04
C SER A 648 13.98 2.63 -23.58
N ILE A 649 13.92 2.22 -24.84
CA ILE A 649 12.72 1.66 -25.48
C ILE A 649 13.08 0.26 -25.93
N ASN A 650 12.34 -0.72 -25.43
CA ASN A 650 12.60 -2.13 -25.69
C ASN A 650 11.33 -2.76 -26.25
N ASN A 651 11.41 -3.38 -27.42
CA ASN A 651 10.32 -4.11 -28.07
C ASN A 651 9.11 -3.22 -28.38
N ILE A 652 9.14 -2.59 -29.55
CA ILE A 652 7.93 -2.06 -30.20
C ILE A 652 7.71 -2.89 -31.46
N ASN A 653 6.56 -3.57 -31.57
CA ASN A 653 6.29 -4.39 -32.75
C ASN A 653 5.92 -3.50 -33.96
N SER A 654 4.98 -2.56 -33.82
CA SER A 654 4.62 -1.69 -34.96
C SER A 654 4.35 -0.24 -34.58
N ILE A 655 4.84 0.68 -35.42
CA ILE A 655 4.43 2.08 -35.49
C ILE A 655 3.78 2.32 -36.86
N PHE A 656 2.49 2.62 -36.87
CA PHE A 656 1.66 2.64 -38.08
C PHE A 656 0.90 3.96 -38.27
N ALA A 657 0.91 4.50 -39.50
CA ALA A 657 0.09 5.64 -39.91
C ALA A 657 -0.73 5.32 -41.17
N GLU A 658 -2.01 5.67 -41.14
CA GLU A 658 -2.94 5.53 -42.27
C GLU A 658 -3.45 6.90 -42.76
N ASN A 659 -3.39 7.10 -44.08
CA ASN A 659 -3.78 8.33 -44.80
C ASN A 659 -2.90 9.54 -44.44
N GLY A 660 -3.41 10.75 -44.69
CA GLY A 660 -2.81 12.00 -44.22
C GLY A 660 -2.07 12.79 -45.27
N ALA A 661 -2.16 14.11 -45.18
CA ALA A 661 -1.36 15.03 -45.98
C ALA A 661 0.14 14.85 -45.71
N ARG A 662 0.53 14.56 -44.47
CA ARG A 662 1.93 14.38 -44.07
C ARG A 662 2.02 13.40 -42.90
N ALA A 663 2.93 12.43 -42.96
CA ALA A 663 3.15 11.47 -41.90
C ALA A 663 4.61 11.53 -41.41
N ASN A 664 4.86 12.29 -40.34
CA ASN A 664 6.16 12.34 -39.67
C ASN A 664 6.22 11.20 -38.64
N MET A 665 7.09 10.22 -38.87
CA MET A 665 7.17 9.00 -38.07
C MET A 665 8.60 8.75 -37.63
N GLY A 666 8.81 8.50 -36.33
CA GLY A 666 10.12 8.19 -35.75
C GLY A 666 10.06 6.94 -34.88
N GLY A 667 11.12 6.14 -34.84
CA GLY A 667 11.22 5.10 -33.80
C GLY A 667 11.29 5.68 -32.39
N PHE A 668 11.82 6.91 -32.25
CA PHE A 668 11.78 7.71 -31.02
C PHE A 668 10.73 8.82 -31.11
N ILE A 669 10.94 9.83 -31.99
CA ILE A 669 10.10 11.03 -32.05
C ILE A 669 9.63 11.31 -33.48
N GLY A 670 8.34 11.57 -33.69
CA GLY A 670 7.82 11.92 -35.02
C GLY A 670 8.45 13.20 -35.59
N HIS A 671 8.35 14.30 -34.85
CA HIS A 671 8.98 15.58 -35.22
C HIS A 671 9.66 16.22 -34.00
N ILE A 672 10.95 16.54 -34.15
CA ILE A 672 11.76 17.29 -33.20
C ILE A 672 11.89 18.74 -33.67
N GLY A 673 11.40 19.67 -32.86
CA GLY A 673 11.56 21.11 -33.04
C GLY A 673 12.91 21.61 -32.55
N ASN A 674 13.16 21.51 -31.24
CA ASN A 674 14.42 21.87 -30.58
C ASN A 674 14.56 21.10 -29.25
N GLY A 675 15.80 20.85 -28.80
CA GLY A 675 16.06 20.26 -27.49
C GLY A 675 17.42 19.59 -27.36
N LYS A 676 17.63 18.94 -26.20
CA LYS A 676 18.81 18.13 -25.86
C LYS A 676 18.38 16.68 -25.66
N TYR A 677 19.02 15.76 -26.37
CA TYR A 677 18.69 14.33 -26.39
C TYR A 677 19.95 13.53 -26.14
N GLU A 678 20.06 12.93 -24.96
CA GLU A 678 21.29 12.29 -24.50
C GLU A 678 21.02 10.88 -23.96
N ASN A 679 21.94 9.96 -24.22
CA ASN A 679 21.94 8.62 -23.64
C ASN A 679 20.62 7.87 -23.89
N ILE A 680 20.28 7.70 -25.17
CA ILE A 680 19.02 7.07 -25.60
C ILE A 680 19.33 5.74 -26.28
N SER A 681 18.56 4.72 -25.94
CA SER A 681 18.62 3.39 -26.55
C SER A 681 17.25 2.98 -27.06
N ILE A 682 17.19 2.52 -28.31
CA ILE A 682 16.01 1.90 -28.91
C ILE A 682 16.41 0.50 -29.34
N ASN A 683 15.73 -0.50 -28.81
CA ASN A 683 16.01 -1.91 -29.03
C ASN A 683 14.77 -2.59 -29.61
N HIS A 684 14.97 -3.34 -30.69
CA HIS A 684 13.96 -4.20 -31.32
C HIS A 684 12.67 -3.46 -31.70
N LEU A 685 12.78 -2.64 -32.75
CA LEU A 685 11.64 -2.02 -33.41
C LEU A 685 11.34 -2.81 -34.70
N ASP A 686 10.25 -3.59 -34.70
CA ASP A 686 9.99 -4.54 -35.79
C ASP A 686 9.53 -3.81 -37.08
N GLU A 687 8.56 -2.90 -37.04
CA GLU A 687 8.14 -2.15 -38.24
C GLU A 687 7.73 -0.69 -37.98
N ILE A 688 8.18 0.22 -38.85
CA ILE A 688 7.60 1.55 -39.05
C ILE A 688 6.93 1.61 -40.43
N LYS A 689 5.63 1.86 -40.45
CA LYS A 689 4.81 1.75 -41.66
C LYS A 689 3.88 2.93 -41.90
N SER A 690 3.92 3.46 -43.12
CA SER A 690 2.95 4.44 -43.61
C SER A 690 2.16 3.88 -44.79
N LEU A 691 0.83 4.07 -44.76
CA LEU A 691 -0.10 3.68 -45.82
C LEU A 691 -0.89 4.91 -46.30
N ASN A 692 -0.87 5.19 -47.60
CA ASN A 692 -1.64 6.24 -48.28
C ASN A 692 -1.36 7.68 -47.82
N ALA A 693 -0.27 7.95 -47.10
CA ALA A 693 0.13 9.31 -46.79
C ALA A 693 0.65 10.01 -48.05
N LYS A 694 0.26 11.28 -48.28
CA LYS A 694 0.79 12.05 -49.42
C LYS A 694 2.30 12.27 -49.30
N PHE A 695 2.78 12.68 -48.12
CA PHE A 695 4.20 12.80 -47.79
C PHE A 695 4.53 11.90 -46.60
N ALA A 696 5.12 10.73 -46.85
CA ALA A 696 5.58 9.82 -45.80
C ALA A 696 7.04 10.17 -45.42
N ILE A 697 7.29 10.41 -44.13
CA ILE A 697 8.57 10.91 -43.61
C ILE A 697 8.96 10.03 -42.41
N LEU A 698 9.77 8.99 -42.68
CA LEU A 698 10.07 7.92 -41.72
C LEU A 698 11.54 7.93 -41.29
N GLY A 699 11.79 8.04 -39.99
CA GLY A 699 13.12 7.92 -39.40
C GLY A 699 13.22 6.81 -38.35
N GLY A 700 14.34 6.10 -38.27
CA GLY A 700 14.54 5.12 -37.20
C GLY A 700 14.66 5.76 -35.81
N PHE A 701 15.23 6.96 -35.71
CA PHE A 701 15.15 7.79 -34.51
C PHE A 701 14.04 8.85 -34.63
N ALA A 702 14.09 9.69 -35.67
CA ALA A 702 13.10 10.76 -35.83
C ALA A 702 12.64 11.01 -37.26
N GLY A 703 11.36 11.28 -37.49
CA GLY A 703 10.89 11.66 -38.82
C GLY A 703 11.53 12.97 -39.30
N VAL A 704 11.41 14.02 -38.49
CA VAL A 704 11.96 15.35 -38.78
C VAL A 704 12.79 15.84 -37.60
N VAL A 705 13.98 16.38 -37.87
CA VAL A 705 14.81 17.09 -36.90
C VAL A 705 15.02 18.51 -37.37
N SER A 706 14.34 19.48 -36.75
CA SER A 706 14.46 20.90 -37.11
C SER A 706 15.69 21.56 -36.51
N ASN A 707 15.96 21.32 -35.23
CA ASN A 707 17.08 21.86 -34.45
C ASN A 707 17.36 20.92 -33.26
N GLY A 708 18.59 20.94 -32.72
CA GLY A 708 18.87 20.28 -31.43
C GLY A 708 20.25 19.67 -31.28
N TYR A 709 20.52 19.18 -30.08
CA TYR A 709 21.75 18.49 -29.69
C TYR A 709 21.46 17.03 -29.35
N PHE A 710 22.17 16.12 -30.01
CA PHE A 710 21.98 14.67 -29.91
C PHE A 710 23.32 14.03 -29.56
N LYS A 711 23.35 13.26 -28.47
CA LYS A 711 24.58 12.60 -28.02
C LYS A 711 24.34 11.22 -27.42
N ASN A 712 25.21 10.26 -27.75
CA ASN A 712 25.19 8.91 -27.20
C ASN A 712 23.83 8.23 -27.46
N ILE A 713 23.49 8.04 -28.75
CA ILE A 713 22.22 7.42 -29.15
C ILE A 713 22.53 6.08 -29.81
N VAL A 714 21.82 5.05 -29.38
CA VAL A 714 21.96 3.67 -29.85
C VAL A 714 20.63 3.22 -30.46
N LEU A 715 20.66 2.84 -31.73
CA LEU A 715 19.56 2.15 -32.40
C LEU A 715 19.99 0.71 -32.66
N ASN A 716 19.40 -0.23 -31.94
CA ASN A 716 19.73 -1.64 -31.98
C ASN A 716 18.54 -2.42 -32.54
N ASP A 717 18.67 -2.96 -33.75
CA ASP A 717 17.66 -3.80 -34.40
C ASP A 717 16.37 -3.02 -34.76
N ILE A 718 16.48 -2.16 -35.80
CA ILE A 718 15.32 -1.63 -36.52
C ILE A 718 15.13 -2.45 -37.79
N ARG A 719 14.06 -3.25 -37.84
CA ARG A 719 13.93 -4.29 -38.87
C ARG A 719 13.27 -3.80 -40.14
N LYS A 720 12.17 -3.05 -40.08
CA LYS A 720 11.40 -2.79 -41.30
C LYS A 720 10.88 -1.37 -41.42
N PHE A 721 11.08 -0.80 -42.61
CA PHE A 721 10.45 0.44 -43.04
C PHE A 721 9.59 0.19 -44.27
N THR A 722 8.32 0.57 -44.18
CA THR A 722 7.34 0.33 -45.24
C THR A 722 6.64 1.63 -45.61
N ILE A 723 6.72 2.04 -46.88
CA ILE A 723 5.95 3.16 -47.43
C ILE A 723 5.09 2.62 -48.58
N LEU A 724 3.77 2.64 -48.40
CA LEU A 724 2.79 2.20 -49.38
C LEU A 724 1.99 3.42 -49.86
N GLY A 725 2.34 3.95 -51.04
CA GLY A 725 1.75 5.15 -51.62
C GLY A 725 2.44 6.45 -51.19
N GLY A 726 2.04 7.56 -51.83
CA GLY A 726 2.59 8.91 -51.60
C GLY A 726 3.44 9.45 -52.74
N SER A 727 3.84 10.72 -52.65
CA SER A 727 4.76 11.38 -53.60
C SER A 727 5.70 12.33 -52.85
N ASN A 728 6.99 12.40 -53.24
CA ASN A 728 8.04 13.17 -52.53
C ASN A 728 8.23 12.76 -51.05
N SER A 729 8.22 11.46 -50.76
CA SER A 729 8.45 10.92 -49.42
C SER A 729 9.96 10.80 -49.10
N SER A 730 10.30 10.80 -47.81
CA SER A 730 11.69 10.76 -47.32
C SER A 730 11.86 9.67 -46.25
N LEU A 731 13.00 8.99 -46.24
CA LEU A 731 13.33 7.95 -45.29
C LEU A 731 14.79 8.06 -44.88
N GLY A 732 15.07 7.96 -43.58
CA GLY A 732 16.44 7.92 -43.07
C GLY A 732 16.60 6.94 -41.91
N GLY A 733 17.71 6.23 -41.83
CA GLY A 733 18.00 5.34 -40.70
C GLY A 733 17.95 6.01 -39.34
N PHE A 734 18.59 7.18 -39.23
CA PHE A 734 18.45 8.04 -38.07
C PHE A 734 17.26 8.99 -38.25
N ALA A 735 17.27 9.82 -39.31
CA ALA A 735 16.20 10.78 -39.53
C ALA A 735 15.84 11.02 -40.99
N ALA A 736 14.56 11.09 -41.34
CA ALA A 736 14.18 11.34 -42.73
C ALA A 736 14.50 12.76 -43.21
N GLU A 737 14.35 13.78 -42.36
CA GLU A 737 14.67 15.17 -42.71
C GLU A 737 15.46 15.86 -41.61
N LEU A 738 16.59 16.48 -41.97
CA LEU A 738 17.39 17.34 -41.10
C LEU A 738 17.24 18.82 -41.50
N GLY A 739 17.01 19.72 -40.56
CA GLY A 739 16.85 21.17 -40.75
C GLY A 739 15.40 21.65 -40.96
N SER A 740 15.22 22.97 -40.94
CA SER A 740 13.92 23.67 -41.07
C SER A 740 14.00 24.89 -41.99
N TYR A 741 12.90 25.23 -42.68
CA TYR A 741 12.82 26.38 -43.62
C TYR A 741 12.94 27.76 -42.95
N VAL A 742 13.01 27.84 -41.62
CA VAL A 742 13.08 29.09 -40.85
C VAL A 742 14.34 29.11 -40.00
N ASN A 743 15.03 30.27 -39.98
CA ASN A 743 16.17 30.65 -39.13
C ASN A 743 17.32 29.64 -39.01
N LYS A 744 18.44 29.87 -39.73
CA LYS A 744 19.76 29.19 -39.64
C LYS A 744 19.88 28.11 -38.53
N PRO A 745 19.28 26.92 -38.70
CA PRO A 745 19.19 25.95 -37.62
C PRO A 745 20.55 25.28 -37.37
N ILE A 746 20.76 24.81 -36.14
CA ILE A 746 21.95 24.11 -35.67
C ILE A 746 21.56 22.70 -35.24
N VAL A 747 22.08 21.70 -35.95
CA VAL A 747 21.87 20.29 -35.62
C VAL A 747 23.21 19.66 -35.29
N THR A 748 23.37 19.19 -34.06
CA THR A 748 24.60 18.53 -33.60
C THR A 748 24.33 17.06 -33.29
N LEU A 749 25.05 16.17 -33.96
CA LEU A 749 24.93 14.72 -33.89
C LEU A 749 26.29 14.13 -33.51
N GLU A 750 26.42 13.71 -32.24
CA GLU A 750 27.64 13.16 -31.67
C GLU A 750 27.40 11.74 -31.14
N ASN A 751 28.29 10.79 -31.43
CA ASN A 751 28.22 9.43 -30.85
C ASN A 751 26.89 8.72 -31.15
N ILE A 752 26.47 8.70 -32.41
CA ILE A 752 25.27 7.98 -32.85
C ILE A 752 25.67 6.63 -33.43
N PHE A 753 25.14 5.54 -32.88
CA PHE A 753 25.45 4.17 -33.29
C PHE A 753 24.19 3.44 -33.72
N MET A 754 24.19 2.86 -34.90
CA MET A 754 23.03 2.17 -35.46
C MET A 754 23.41 0.78 -35.96
N TYR A 755 22.63 -0.22 -35.58
CA TYR A 755 22.74 -1.60 -36.03
C TYR A 755 21.47 -2.01 -36.77
N TYR A 756 21.61 -2.30 -38.06
CA TYR A 756 20.57 -2.94 -38.86
C TYR A 756 20.70 -4.45 -38.76
N ASP A 757 19.59 -5.12 -38.45
CA ASP A 757 19.52 -6.57 -38.55
C ASP A 757 19.70 -7.04 -40.01
N SER A 758 20.19 -8.27 -40.17
CA SER A 758 20.41 -8.89 -41.48
C SER A 758 19.14 -8.97 -42.33
N GLN A 759 17.97 -9.00 -41.71
CA GLN A 759 16.65 -9.04 -42.33
C GLN A 759 16.05 -7.63 -42.50
N ALA A 760 16.85 -6.57 -42.40
CA ALA A 760 16.33 -5.23 -42.52
C ALA A 760 15.76 -4.95 -43.92
N ILE A 761 14.48 -4.58 -44.02
CA ILE A 761 13.78 -4.32 -45.29
C ILE A 761 13.38 -2.85 -45.39
N ILE A 762 13.71 -2.22 -46.52
CA ILE A 762 13.23 -0.89 -46.91
C ILE A 762 12.46 -1.04 -48.22
N ASN A 763 11.11 -0.93 -48.15
CA ASN A 763 10.23 -1.10 -49.30
C ASN A 763 9.44 0.18 -49.63
N PRO A 764 9.94 1.01 -50.58
CA PRO A 764 9.24 2.18 -51.08
C PRO A 764 8.41 1.81 -52.33
N ASN A 765 7.11 1.64 -52.20
CA ASN A 765 6.24 1.39 -53.37
C ASN A 765 5.74 2.72 -53.98
N GLN A 766 6.27 3.04 -55.17
CA GLN A 766 5.87 4.13 -56.09
C GLN A 766 6.13 5.59 -55.66
N GLY A 767 6.96 6.32 -56.42
CA GLY A 767 7.18 7.76 -56.24
C GLY A 767 8.66 8.19 -56.26
N THR A 768 8.92 9.51 -56.16
CA THR A 768 10.24 10.11 -55.96
C THR A 768 10.61 10.06 -54.47
N PHE A 769 11.42 9.07 -54.08
CA PHE A 769 11.83 8.87 -52.69
C PHE A 769 13.25 9.34 -52.43
N LYS A 770 13.47 10.00 -51.29
CA LYS A 770 14.82 10.31 -50.78
C LYS A 770 15.13 9.38 -49.61
N ILE A 771 15.94 8.36 -49.85
CA ILE A 771 16.17 7.26 -48.92
C ILE A 771 17.65 7.21 -48.56
N GLY A 772 17.99 7.44 -47.29
CA GLY A 772 19.36 7.39 -46.76
C GLY A 772 19.53 6.38 -45.61
N LYS A 773 20.75 5.87 -45.47
CA LYS A 773 21.18 4.94 -44.41
C LYS A 773 21.25 5.69 -43.08
N PHE A 774 21.56 6.98 -43.12
CA PHE A 774 21.51 7.89 -41.98
C PHE A 774 20.37 8.90 -42.12
N TYR A 775 20.34 9.70 -43.19
CA TYR A 775 19.30 10.70 -43.40
C TYR A 775 18.69 10.71 -44.81
N GLY A 776 17.40 10.99 -44.91
CA GLY A 776 16.76 11.09 -46.22
C GLY A 776 17.13 12.37 -46.98
N GLN A 777 17.11 13.52 -46.30
CA GLN A 777 17.55 14.79 -46.88
C GLN A 777 17.92 15.84 -45.84
N LYS A 778 18.81 16.77 -46.23
CA LYS A 778 19.02 18.06 -45.57
C LYS A 778 18.07 19.08 -46.17
N ARG A 779 17.13 19.57 -45.37
CA ARG A 779 15.99 20.38 -45.81
C ARG A 779 16.33 21.84 -46.11
N THR A 780 17.40 22.34 -45.50
CA THR A 780 17.78 23.76 -45.54
C THR A 780 19.24 23.91 -45.93
N GLN A 781 19.50 24.70 -46.97
CA GLN A 781 20.86 24.95 -47.48
C GLN A 781 21.71 25.83 -46.53
N ASN A 782 21.08 26.74 -45.77
CA ASN A 782 21.76 27.65 -44.83
C ASN A 782 21.79 27.15 -43.36
N ALA A 783 21.58 25.85 -43.14
CA ALA A 783 21.67 25.24 -41.81
C ALA A 783 23.10 24.80 -41.49
N THR A 784 23.45 24.79 -40.20
CA THR A 784 24.74 24.29 -39.73
C THR A 784 24.55 22.88 -39.15
N TYR A 785 25.23 21.91 -39.73
CA TYR A 785 25.19 20.51 -39.28
C TYR A 785 26.57 20.10 -38.74
N TYR A 786 26.62 19.64 -37.49
CA TYR A 786 27.83 19.12 -36.87
C TYR A 786 27.69 17.61 -36.68
N PHE A 787 28.54 16.84 -37.36
CA PHE A 787 28.60 15.39 -37.24
C PHE A 787 29.92 14.97 -36.59
N LYS A 788 29.87 14.11 -35.58
CA LYS A 788 31.06 13.61 -34.90
C LYS A 788 30.85 12.17 -34.41
N ASN A 789 31.73 11.26 -34.81
CA ASN A 789 31.76 9.88 -34.30
C ASN A 789 30.43 9.13 -34.45
N ASN A 790 29.86 9.16 -35.66
CA ASN A 790 28.62 8.48 -36.01
C ASN A 790 28.91 7.21 -36.80
N HIS A 791 28.27 6.10 -36.47
CA HIS A 791 28.57 4.77 -37.00
C HIS A 791 27.31 4.00 -37.40
N ILE A 792 27.37 3.31 -38.53
CA ILE A 792 26.29 2.46 -39.04
C ILE A 792 26.85 1.06 -39.33
N TYR A 793 26.26 0.05 -38.72
CA TYR A 793 26.58 -1.36 -38.91
C TYR A 793 25.47 -2.02 -39.72
N TYR A 794 25.81 -2.62 -40.85
CA TYR A 794 24.84 -3.25 -41.75
C TYR A 794 25.44 -4.47 -42.45
N LYS A 795 24.60 -5.44 -42.80
CA LYS A 795 25.04 -6.63 -43.52
C LYS A 795 25.48 -6.28 -44.94
N ASN A 796 26.58 -6.86 -45.40
CA ASN A 796 27.05 -6.67 -46.76
C ASN A 796 25.96 -7.11 -47.78
N GLY A 797 25.83 -6.36 -48.87
CA GLY A 797 24.79 -6.60 -49.88
C GLY A 797 23.36 -6.15 -49.51
N THR A 798 23.11 -5.64 -48.30
CA THR A 798 21.80 -5.05 -47.93
C THR A 798 21.80 -3.52 -48.08
N LEU A 799 20.60 -2.90 -48.02
CA LEU A 799 20.41 -1.44 -48.10
C LEU A 799 20.99 -0.80 -49.39
N THR A 800 20.95 -1.51 -50.52
CA THR A 800 21.55 -1.08 -51.79
C THR A 800 20.77 0.03 -52.50
N ASN A 801 19.46 0.14 -52.25
CA ASN A 801 18.57 1.18 -52.78
C ASN A 801 18.62 2.51 -51.99
N VAL A 802 19.51 2.61 -51.00
CA VAL A 802 19.57 3.71 -50.03
C VAL A 802 20.72 4.65 -50.38
N THR A 803 20.47 5.62 -51.27
CA THR A 803 21.52 6.44 -51.91
C THR A 803 21.55 7.93 -51.52
N ALA A 804 20.55 8.44 -50.79
CA ALA A 804 20.40 9.89 -50.58
C ALA A 804 21.57 10.55 -49.81
N ASP A 805 22.19 9.82 -48.87
CA ASP A 805 23.34 10.32 -48.11
C ASP A 805 24.61 10.52 -48.95
N GLN A 806 24.70 9.88 -50.13
CA GLN A 806 25.89 9.91 -50.99
C GLN A 806 26.18 11.30 -51.57
N SER A 807 25.21 12.23 -51.50
CA SER A 807 25.35 13.63 -51.90
C SER A 807 26.14 14.51 -50.91
N GLY A 808 26.47 14.00 -49.71
CA GLY A 808 26.99 14.78 -48.57
C GLY A 808 28.51 14.76 -48.31
N ASN A 809 29.36 14.54 -49.32
CA ASN A 809 30.83 14.40 -49.19
C ASN A 809 31.34 13.19 -48.35
N GLY A 810 30.47 12.27 -47.92
CA GLY A 810 30.86 10.99 -47.31
C GLY A 810 31.57 11.06 -45.94
N LYS A 811 31.59 12.24 -45.27
CA LYS A 811 32.29 12.46 -43.98
C LYS A 811 31.38 12.54 -42.75
N ASP A 812 30.05 12.47 -42.94
CA ASP A 812 29.07 12.68 -41.86
C ASP A 812 28.98 11.47 -40.88
N PHE A 813 29.35 10.27 -41.33
CA PHE A 813 29.29 9.03 -40.57
C PHE A 813 30.25 7.97 -41.15
N THR A 814 30.55 6.94 -40.35
CA THR A 814 31.36 5.79 -40.74
C THR A 814 30.46 4.58 -41.01
N LEU A 815 30.70 3.91 -42.12
CA LEU A 815 29.99 2.69 -42.53
C LEU A 815 30.80 1.46 -42.17
N HIS A 816 30.16 0.49 -41.52
CA HIS A 816 30.73 -0.80 -41.14
C HIS A 816 29.87 -1.91 -41.74
N ALA A 817 30.31 -2.45 -42.88
CA ALA A 817 29.69 -3.63 -43.47
C ALA A 817 30.16 -4.88 -42.71
N TYR A 818 29.27 -5.86 -42.48
CA TYR A 818 29.61 -7.14 -41.87
C TYR A 818 29.03 -8.31 -42.68
N ASP A 819 29.70 -9.46 -42.66
CA ASP A 819 29.19 -10.71 -43.23
C ASP A 819 28.67 -11.64 -42.12
N THR A 820 29.42 -11.76 -41.00
CA THR A 820 29.09 -12.50 -39.77
C THR A 820 29.39 -11.65 -38.52
N ASN A 821 28.84 -12.00 -37.35
CA ASN A 821 29.12 -11.36 -36.05
C ASN A 821 28.91 -9.83 -35.97
N GLY A 822 27.99 -9.29 -36.79
CA GLY A 822 27.71 -7.84 -36.83
C GLY A 822 27.28 -7.25 -35.49
N TYR A 823 26.41 -7.95 -34.75
CA TYR A 823 25.92 -7.51 -33.44
C TYR A 823 27.06 -7.39 -32.42
N GLU A 824 27.93 -8.39 -32.32
CA GLU A 824 29.07 -8.36 -31.38
C GLU A 824 30.05 -7.23 -31.71
N THR A 825 30.31 -6.99 -33.01
CA THR A 825 31.16 -5.89 -33.45
C THR A 825 30.56 -4.53 -33.08
N PHE A 826 29.25 -4.36 -33.32
CA PHE A 826 28.50 -3.17 -32.91
C PHE A 826 28.55 -2.97 -31.40
N LYS A 827 28.22 -4.00 -30.62
CA LYS A 827 28.20 -3.96 -29.16
C LYS A 827 29.56 -3.58 -28.59
N ASN A 828 30.64 -4.19 -29.07
CA ASN A 828 32.01 -3.92 -28.61
C ASN A 828 32.49 -2.50 -28.93
N SER A 829 31.87 -1.82 -29.91
CA SER A 829 32.17 -0.41 -30.21
C SER A 829 31.54 0.57 -29.21
N LEU A 830 30.56 0.12 -28.43
CA LEU A 830 29.83 0.94 -27.48
C LEU A 830 30.52 0.94 -26.11
N LYS A 831 30.48 2.07 -25.41
CA LYS A 831 31.03 2.20 -24.05
C LYS A 831 29.92 2.60 -23.08
N GLY A 832 29.87 1.96 -21.92
CA GLY A 832 28.98 2.34 -20.80
C GLY A 832 27.53 1.90 -20.91
N LEU A 833 27.18 0.97 -21.82
CA LEU A 833 25.86 0.33 -21.88
C LEU A 833 25.85 -1.02 -21.15
N LYS A 834 24.71 -1.35 -20.54
CA LYS A 834 24.43 -2.67 -19.96
C LYS A 834 23.57 -3.48 -20.94
N GLU A 835 24.01 -4.69 -21.29
CA GLU A 835 23.16 -5.65 -22.03
C GLU A 835 22.22 -6.35 -21.05
N ILE A 836 20.93 -6.39 -21.37
CA ILE A 836 19.91 -7.10 -20.60
C ILE A 836 19.08 -8.00 -21.53
N ASP A 837 18.49 -9.05 -20.95
CA ASP A 837 17.41 -9.77 -21.61
C ASP A 837 16.12 -8.96 -21.50
N CYS A 838 15.52 -8.64 -22.64
CA CYS A 838 14.26 -7.90 -22.71
C CYS A 838 13.08 -8.78 -23.17
N GLY A 839 13.23 -10.11 -23.10
CA GLY A 839 12.19 -11.09 -23.39
C GLY A 839 12.29 -11.69 -24.79
N GLY A 840 11.83 -12.95 -24.92
CA GLY A 840 11.83 -13.66 -26.21
C GLY A 840 13.22 -13.96 -26.77
N GLY A 841 14.24 -14.06 -25.91
CA GLY A 841 15.65 -14.27 -26.31
C GLY A 841 16.32 -13.04 -26.93
N LYS A 842 15.64 -11.87 -26.93
CA LYS A 842 16.15 -10.63 -27.52
C LYS A 842 17.08 -9.88 -26.54
N LYS A 843 18.20 -9.36 -27.05
CA LYS A 843 19.24 -8.66 -26.28
C LYS A 843 19.11 -7.14 -26.43
N CYS A 844 18.74 -6.47 -25.34
CA CYS A 844 18.61 -5.02 -25.30
C CYS A 844 19.83 -4.36 -24.65
N LEU A 845 20.30 -3.26 -25.25
CA LEU A 845 21.36 -2.43 -24.71
C LEU A 845 20.74 -1.22 -24.02
N ILE A 846 20.97 -1.05 -22.72
CA ILE A 846 20.35 0.02 -21.93
C ILE A 846 21.37 0.94 -21.26
N LEU A 847 20.96 2.20 -21.10
CA LEU A 847 21.69 3.26 -20.39
C LEU A 847 20.98 3.68 -19.09
N THR A 848 19.80 3.11 -18.83
CA THR A 848 18.96 3.44 -17.67
C THR A 848 19.46 2.73 -16.42
N SER A 849 19.40 3.42 -15.28
CA SER A 849 19.64 2.83 -13.97
C SER A 849 18.38 2.12 -13.48
N ASP A 850 18.53 0.90 -12.99
CA ASP A 850 17.46 0.16 -12.32
C ASP A 850 16.97 0.95 -11.08
N PHE A 851 15.66 0.96 -10.85
CA PHE A 851 15.05 1.60 -9.68
C PHE A 851 13.84 0.80 -9.21
N ASN A 852 13.52 0.92 -7.91
CA ASN A 852 12.36 0.29 -7.30
C ASN A 852 11.29 1.33 -6.98
N VAL A 853 10.03 0.95 -7.15
CA VAL A 853 8.88 1.74 -6.72
C VAL A 853 8.34 1.08 -5.45
N ASN A 854 8.43 1.80 -4.32
CA ASN A 854 7.93 1.30 -3.03
C ASN A 854 6.40 1.15 -3.05
N GLU A 855 5.90 0.02 -2.56
CA GLU A 855 4.47 -0.23 -2.38
C GLU A 855 3.91 0.57 -1.17
N PRO A 856 2.61 0.91 -1.19
CA PRO A 856 1.95 1.48 -0.03
C PRO A 856 1.88 0.48 1.13
N ILE A 857 2.28 0.91 2.33
CA ILE A 857 2.13 0.13 3.55
C ILE A 857 0.85 0.60 4.25
N VAL A 858 -0.23 -0.18 4.08
CA VAL A 858 -1.55 0.12 4.66
C VAL A 858 -1.90 -0.99 5.65
N SER A 859 -1.52 -0.79 6.92
CA SER A 859 -1.79 -1.76 7.99
C SER A 859 -2.88 -1.22 8.92
N LYS A 860 -3.80 -2.10 9.32
CA LYS A 860 -4.74 -1.80 10.42
C LYS A 860 -3.94 -1.51 11.69
N PRO A 861 -4.35 -0.54 12.53
CA PRO A 861 -3.68 -0.30 13.79
C PRO A 861 -3.68 -1.61 14.58
N SER A 862 -2.50 -2.02 15.03
CA SER A 862 -2.38 -3.03 16.07
C SER A 862 -3.29 -2.62 17.22
N LYS A 863 -4.04 -3.57 17.79
CA LYS A 863 -4.86 -3.35 19.00
C LYS A 863 -4.04 -2.48 19.96
N PRO A 864 -4.59 -1.37 20.49
CA PRO A 864 -3.80 -0.41 21.24
C PRO A 864 -2.97 -1.17 22.26
N SER A 865 -1.65 -0.96 22.22
CA SER A 865 -0.82 -1.31 23.36
C SER A 865 -1.54 -0.77 24.59
N THR A 866 -1.84 -1.66 25.54
CA THR A 866 -2.39 -1.27 26.84
C THR A 866 -1.65 -0.02 27.27
N PRO A 867 -2.36 1.11 27.50
CA PRO A 867 -1.70 2.39 27.71
C PRO A 867 -0.64 2.23 28.79
N GLN A 868 0.61 2.62 28.49
CA GLN A 868 1.61 2.80 29.53
C GLN A 868 0.99 3.72 30.58
N ILE A 869 0.75 3.16 31.76
CA ILE A 869 0.44 3.92 32.95
C ILE A 869 1.62 4.89 33.11
N PRO A 870 1.41 6.22 33.14
CA PRO A 870 2.49 7.16 33.36
C PRO A 870 3.17 6.79 34.68
N SER A 871 4.50 6.70 34.62
CA SER A 871 5.43 6.44 35.71
C SER A 871 4.92 6.85 37.09
N VAL A 872 4.57 5.85 37.90
CA VAL A 872 4.52 5.99 39.36
C VAL A 872 5.43 4.91 39.93
N ILE A 873 6.54 5.39 40.51
CA ILE A 873 7.52 4.70 41.36
C ILE A 873 8.37 3.67 40.60
N GLU A 874 9.69 3.81 40.69
CA GLU A 874 10.62 2.68 40.49
C GLU A 874 10.18 1.57 41.45
N VAL A 875 9.45 0.59 40.91
CA VAL A 875 9.17 -0.66 41.60
C VAL A 875 10.49 -1.40 41.66
N ASN A 876 11.10 -1.47 42.84
CA ASN A 876 12.21 -2.36 43.08
C ASN A 876 11.62 -3.78 43.17
N LEU A 877 11.75 -4.56 42.10
CA LEU A 877 11.30 -5.96 42.05
C LEU A 877 12.21 -6.81 42.95
N GLU A 878 11.65 -7.41 44.00
CA GLU A 878 12.34 -8.39 44.82
C GLU A 878 12.24 -9.79 44.19
N LYS A 879 13.14 -10.71 44.57
CA LYS A 879 13.18 -12.08 44.01
C LYS A 879 11.85 -12.80 44.23
N ASP A 880 11.14 -12.41 45.28
CA ASP A 880 9.91 -13.01 45.77
C ASP A 880 8.65 -12.42 45.10
N ASP A 881 8.79 -11.35 44.32
CA ASP A 881 7.70 -10.75 43.52
C ASP A 881 7.48 -11.47 42.18
N LEU A 882 8.37 -12.41 41.85
CA LEU A 882 8.33 -13.25 40.67
C LEU A 882 8.29 -14.71 41.07
N TYR A 883 7.37 -15.47 40.48
CA TYR A 883 7.39 -16.93 40.53
C TYR A 883 8.56 -17.46 39.67
N ILE A 884 9.79 -17.25 40.14
CA ILE A 884 11.03 -17.66 39.47
C ILE A 884 11.06 -19.17 39.24
N ASP A 885 10.50 -19.93 40.16
CA ASP A 885 10.19 -21.34 40.09
C ASP A 885 9.30 -21.69 38.88
N VAL A 886 8.27 -20.91 38.58
CA VAL A 886 7.44 -21.13 37.37
C VAL A 886 8.19 -20.78 36.08
N ILE A 887 8.98 -19.71 36.11
CA ILE A 887 9.85 -19.31 35.01
C ILE A 887 10.91 -20.37 34.75
N GLU A 888 11.50 -20.92 35.81
CA GLU A 888 12.49 -21.97 35.76
C GLU A 888 11.88 -23.27 35.27
N ASP A 889 10.68 -23.64 35.71
CA ASP A 889 9.95 -24.80 35.20
C ASP A 889 9.65 -24.65 33.71
N ILE A 890 9.18 -23.49 33.23
CA ILE A 890 8.93 -23.24 31.81
C ILE A 890 10.22 -23.35 30.99
N LEU A 891 11.31 -22.76 31.48
CA LEU A 891 12.60 -22.78 30.79
C LEU A 891 13.22 -24.17 30.80
N ASN A 892 13.14 -24.91 31.90
CA ASN A 892 13.57 -26.30 31.98
C ASN A 892 12.69 -27.19 31.09
N ASP A 893 11.38 -26.97 31.02
CA ASP A 893 10.52 -27.72 30.11
C ASP A 893 11.00 -27.47 28.66
N ILE A 894 11.18 -26.22 28.22
CA ILE A 894 11.61 -25.90 26.84
C ILE A 894 12.98 -26.50 26.50
N LEU A 895 13.91 -26.54 27.46
CA LEU A 895 15.31 -26.95 27.23
C LEU A 895 15.56 -28.45 27.47
N ASP A 896 14.88 -29.04 28.46
CA ASP A 896 15.12 -30.39 28.97
C ASP A 896 13.91 -31.33 28.79
N GLY A 897 12.72 -30.80 28.49
CA GLY A 897 11.48 -31.57 28.29
C GLY A 897 11.34 -32.21 26.91
N ASP A 898 10.49 -33.24 26.80
CA ASP A 898 10.18 -34.00 25.57
C ASP A 898 9.25 -33.22 24.61
N TYR A 899 9.58 -31.96 24.28
CA TYR A 899 8.82 -31.18 23.31
C TYR A 899 8.96 -31.79 21.91
N THR A 900 7.84 -32.31 21.41
CA THR A 900 7.73 -32.78 20.02
C THR A 900 6.93 -31.76 19.22
N ALA A 901 7.58 -31.13 18.25
CA ALA A 901 6.91 -30.35 17.22
C ALA A 901 6.33 -31.31 16.17
N TYR A 902 5.15 -31.01 15.65
CA TYR A 902 4.45 -31.75 14.62
C TYR A 902 4.18 -30.83 13.44
N ILE A 903 4.28 -31.33 12.22
CA ILE A 903 3.71 -30.64 11.06
C ILE A 903 2.25 -31.08 10.95
N ASP A 904 1.31 -30.14 11.05
CA ASP A 904 -0.12 -30.43 10.84
C ASP A 904 -0.44 -30.67 9.36
N ASP A 905 -1.67 -31.10 9.08
CA ASP A 905 -2.14 -31.35 7.70
C ASP A 905 -2.14 -30.09 6.82
N LEU A 906 -2.01 -28.91 7.42
CA LEU A 906 -1.89 -27.61 6.76
C LEU A 906 -0.42 -27.17 6.61
N GLY A 907 0.53 -28.04 6.99
CA GLY A 907 1.98 -27.84 6.96
C GLY A 907 2.49 -26.80 7.97
N ASN A 908 1.78 -26.53 9.06
CA ASN A 908 2.21 -25.64 10.14
C ASN A 908 2.92 -26.44 11.22
N ILE A 909 3.96 -25.87 11.81
CA ILE A 909 4.64 -26.48 12.96
C ILE A 909 3.77 -26.25 14.21
N ILE A 910 3.16 -27.32 14.74
CA ILE A 910 2.38 -27.37 15.97
C ILE A 910 3.15 -28.14 17.04
N PHE A 911 3.32 -27.55 18.22
CA PHE A 911 3.94 -28.23 19.36
C PHE A 911 2.81 -28.91 20.13
N LYS A 912 2.89 -30.22 20.36
CA LYS A 912 1.80 -30.95 21.01
C LYS A 912 2.00 -30.98 22.53
N ASP A 913 0.95 -30.54 23.23
CA ASP A 913 0.72 -30.46 24.68
C ASP A 913 1.82 -31.00 25.63
N SER A 914 2.56 -30.09 26.25
CA SER A 914 2.87 -30.21 27.68
C SER A 914 1.97 -29.25 28.47
N SER A 915 1.45 -29.73 29.60
CA SER A 915 0.64 -28.91 30.49
C SER A 915 1.36 -28.75 31.82
N VAL A 916 1.67 -27.52 32.21
CA VAL A 916 2.08 -27.21 33.57
C VAL A 916 0.81 -26.87 34.36
N ASN A 917 0.48 -27.67 35.37
CA ASN A 917 -0.71 -27.51 36.21
C ASN A 917 -2.06 -27.47 35.44
N GLY A 918 -2.22 -28.31 34.41
CA GLY A 918 -3.48 -28.45 33.66
C GLY A 918 -3.79 -27.29 32.70
N LYS A 919 -2.83 -26.39 32.44
CA LYS A 919 -2.92 -25.36 31.40
C LYS A 919 -2.13 -25.77 30.16
N VAL A 920 -2.77 -25.68 29.00
CA VAL A 920 -2.16 -25.92 27.69
C VAL A 920 -1.18 -24.79 27.35
N ILE A 921 0.08 -25.14 27.08
CA ILE A 921 1.12 -24.20 26.63
C ILE A 921 1.05 -24.08 25.10
N THR A 922 0.93 -22.84 24.58
CA THR A 922 0.91 -22.55 23.14
C THR A 922 2.22 -21.90 22.67
N LEU A 923 2.53 -21.99 21.37
CA LEU A 923 3.75 -21.38 20.80
C LEU A 923 3.80 -19.86 20.99
N GLN A 924 2.65 -19.20 20.86
CA GLN A 924 2.49 -17.79 21.16
C GLN A 924 2.78 -17.50 22.64
N SER A 925 2.35 -18.36 23.56
CA SER A 925 2.65 -18.20 24.98
C SER A 925 4.12 -18.38 25.32
N ILE A 926 4.81 -19.32 24.67
CA ILE A 926 6.27 -19.49 24.83
C ILE A 926 6.99 -18.25 24.29
N SER A 927 6.60 -17.76 23.12
CA SER A 927 7.14 -16.53 22.54
C SER A 927 6.97 -15.33 23.49
N GLU A 928 5.76 -15.12 24.00
CA GLU A 928 5.42 -14.02 24.91
C GLU A 928 6.17 -14.12 26.25
N SER A 929 6.33 -15.33 26.79
CA SER A 929 7.09 -15.58 28.02
C SER A 929 8.59 -15.30 27.84
N LEU A 930 9.16 -15.70 26.70
CA LEU A 930 10.55 -15.43 26.34
C LEU A 930 10.78 -13.91 26.15
N ASP A 931 9.93 -13.23 25.40
CA ASP A 931 10.06 -11.78 25.17
C ASP A 931 9.89 -10.98 26.49
N PHE A 932 9.02 -11.47 27.40
CA PHE A 932 8.87 -10.91 28.75
C PHE A 932 10.14 -11.05 29.59
N LEU A 933 10.77 -12.24 29.61
CA LEU A 933 12.03 -12.50 30.31
C LEU A 933 13.17 -11.57 29.87
N GLU A 934 13.23 -11.26 28.58
CA GLU A 934 14.23 -10.34 28.04
C GLU A 934 14.07 -8.92 28.58
N GLN A 935 12.83 -8.43 28.61
CA GLN A 935 12.52 -7.09 29.11
C GLN A 935 12.73 -7.00 30.62
N LEU A 936 12.46 -8.09 31.34
CA LEU A 936 12.64 -8.19 32.77
C LEU A 936 14.13 -8.20 33.17
N TYR A 937 14.98 -8.92 32.43
CA TYR A 937 16.43 -8.97 32.66
C TYR A 937 17.11 -7.60 32.44
N LYS A 938 16.55 -6.76 31.55
CA LYS A 938 17.06 -5.41 31.26
C LYS A 938 16.77 -4.38 32.37
N GLN A 939 15.98 -4.74 33.41
CA GLN A 939 15.71 -3.86 34.55
C GLN A 939 16.89 -3.81 35.53
N ASN A 940 17.12 -2.64 36.14
CA ASN A 940 18.18 -2.45 37.14
C ASN A 940 17.99 -3.41 38.34
N GLY A 941 19.05 -4.10 38.76
CA GLY A 941 19.03 -5.04 39.90
C GLY A 941 18.48 -6.44 39.60
N MET A 942 17.94 -6.68 38.39
CA MET A 942 17.41 -7.99 37.99
C MET A 942 18.45 -8.91 37.34
N GLN A 943 19.55 -8.36 36.83
CA GLN A 943 20.59 -9.11 36.12
C GLN A 943 21.24 -10.19 37.00
N ASP A 944 21.61 -9.83 38.23
CA ASP A 944 22.21 -10.79 39.17
C ASP A 944 21.20 -11.85 39.64
N LYS A 945 19.94 -11.43 39.87
CA LYS A 945 18.85 -12.29 40.37
C LYS A 945 18.32 -13.30 39.35
N LEU A 946 18.37 -12.97 38.06
CA LEU A 946 17.89 -13.82 36.95
C LEU A 946 19.03 -14.44 36.13
N SER A 947 20.29 -14.27 36.54
CA SER A 947 21.47 -14.67 35.75
C SER A 947 21.44 -16.13 35.26
N GLU A 948 20.91 -17.06 36.07
CA GLU A 948 20.79 -18.47 35.74
C GLU A 948 19.59 -18.75 34.79
N ASN A 949 18.42 -18.18 35.09
CA ASN A 949 17.24 -18.24 34.21
C ASN A 949 17.51 -17.59 32.85
N TYR A 950 18.31 -16.51 32.82
CA TYR A 950 18.62 -15.79 31.58
C TYR A 950 19.54 -16.60 30.65
N LYS A 951 20.46 -17.41 31.20
CA LYS A 951 21.25 -18.37 30.41
C LYS A 951 20.38 -19.45 29.78
N LYS A 952 19.37 -19.93 30.51
CA LYS A 952 18.37 -20.88 30.00
C LYS A 952 17.48 -20.23 28.93
N TYR A 953 16.99 -19.03 29.19
CA TYR A 953 16.23 -18.19 28.26
C TYR A 953 16.94 -17.94 26.93
N THR A 954 18.20 -17.50 26.96
CA THR A 954 18.97 -17.16 25.74
C THR A 954 19.16 -18.37 24.84
N LYS A 955 19.35 -19.55 25.43
CA LYS A 955 19.32 -20.81 24.69
C LYS A 955 17.94 -21.03 24.06
N ALA A 956 16.86 -21.02 24.85
CA ALA A 956 15.48 -21.27 24.37
C ALA A 956 15.07 -20.30 23.24
N LEU A 957 15.51 -19.04 23.32
CA LEU A 957 15.31 -18.03 22.28
C LEU A 957 16.04 -18.39 20.98
N ALA A 958 17.26 -18.90 21.05
CA ALA A 958 18.00 -19.34 19.88
C ALA A 958 17.27 -20.48 19.14
N LEU A 959 16.71 -21.45 19.89
CA LEU A 959 15.90 -22.53 19.34
C LEU A 959 14.62 -22.00 18.66
N LYS A 960 13.89 -21.10 19.32
CA LYS A 960 12.71 -20.42 18.74
C LYS A 960 13.06 -19.70 17.44
N ASN A 961 14.13 -18.91 17.44
CA ASN A 961 14.57 -18.16 16.27
C ASN A 961 14.95 -19.10 15.11
N TYR A 962 15.61 -20.22 15.39
CA TYR A 962 15.93 -21.22 14.38
C TYR A 962 14.66 -21.83 13.74
N LEU A 963 13.66 -22.18 14.56
CA LEU A 963 12.39 -22.72 14.07
C LEU A 963 11.61 -21.71 13.20
N VAL A 964 11.53 -20.45 13.65
CA VAL A 964 10.76 -19.40 12.98
C VAL A 964 11.47 -18.85 11.75
N ASN A 965 12.79 -18.66 11.81
CA ASN A 965 13.53 -17.97 10.75
C ASN A 965 14.21 -18.92 9.77
N THR A 966 14.36 -20.20 10.10
CA THR A 966 15.02 -21.18 9.23
C THR A 966 14.05 -22.27 8.79
N ILE A 967 13.42 -22.97 9.73
CA ILE A 967 12.56 -24.13 9.38
C ILE A 967 11.22 -23.70 8.79
N GLN A 968 10.54 -22.71 9.38
CA GLN A 968 9.22 -22.26 8.92
C GLN A 968 9.24 -21.69 7.48
N PRO A 969 10.24 -20.88 7.06
CA PRO A 969 10.35 -20.42 5.68
C PRO A 969 10.59 -21.59 4.71
N MET A 970 11.46 -22.55 5.04
CA MET A 970 11.70 -23.73 4.21
C MET A 970 10.42 -24.55 4.00
N ILE A 971 9.60 -24.72 5.04
CA ILE A 971 8.31 -25.39 4.94
C ILE A 971 7.32 -24.58 4.08
N ASN A 972 7.30 -23.25 4.21
CA ASN A 972 6.43 -22.39 3.40
C ASN A 972 6.83 -22.39 1.92
N ASP A 973 8.13 -22.40 1.63
CA ASP A 973 8.66 -22.53 0.28
C ASP A 973 8.26 -23.88 -0.34
N ALA A 974 8.36 -24.96 0.44
CA ALA A 974 7.91 -26.29 0.03
C ALA A 974 6.40 -26.31 -0.30
N LYS A 975 5.56 -25.64 0.49
CA LYS A 975 4.12 -25.49 0.20
C LYS A 975 3.89 -24.75 -1.12
N GLY A 976 4.64 -23.68 -1.35
CA GLY A 976 4.61 -22.95 -2.61
C GLY A 976 4.98 -23.83 -3.80
N ASP A 977 5.99 -24.68 -3.63
CA ASP A 977 6.45 -25.62 -4.65
C ASP A 977 5.45 -26.78 -4.86
N ILE A 978 4.76 -27.28 -3.82
CA ILE A 978 3.64 -28.23 -3.93
C ILE A 978 2.49 -27.64 -4.75
N PHE A 979 2.12 -26.37 -4.49
CA PHE A 979 1.07 -25.68 -5.24
C PHE A 979 1.46 -25.51 -6.73
N LYS A 980 2.69 -25.06 -7.00
CA LYS A 980 3.21 -24.93 -8.36
C LYS A 980 3.29 -26.27 -9.08
N PHE A 981 3.69 -27.34 -8.38
CA PHE A 981 3.70 -28.69 -8.92
C PHE A 981 2.30 -29.12 -9.36
N LYS A 982 1.26 -28.90 -8.54
CA LYS A 982 -0.13 -29.24 -8.89
C LYS A 982 -0.64 -28.46 -10.11
N ASP A 983 -0.36 -27.16 -10.19
CA ASP A 983 -0.71 -26.34 -11.36
C ASP A 983 0.03 -26.78 -12.62
N LEU A 984 1.32 -27.09 -12.51
CA LEU A 984 2.13 -27.56 -13.63
C LEU A 984 1.73 -28.97 -14.09
N LEU A 985 1.34 -29.85 -13.17
CA LEU A 985 0.86 -31.19 -13.47
C LEU A 985 -0.45 -31.14 -14.28
N ALA A 986 -1.34 -30.19 -13.98
CA ALA A 986 -2.55 -29.97 -14.77
C ALA A 986 -2.20 -29.57 -16.23
N LYS A 987 -1.27 -28.63 -16.41
CA LYS A 987 -0.78 -28.20 -17.74
C LYS A 987 -0.10 -29.33 -18.50
N TYR A 988 0.71 -30.14 -17.80
CA TYR A 988 1.33 -31.33 -18.38
C TYR A 988 0.28 -32.31 -18.89
N ASN A 989 -0.78 -32.58 -18.13
CA ASN A 989 -1.83 -33.51 -18.53
C ASN A 989 -2.64 -33.02 -19.73
N GLU A 990 -2.94 -31.72 -19.82
CA GLU A 990 -3.59 -31.13 -21.00
C GLU A 990 -2.72 -31.27 -22.25
N LYS A 991 -1.42 -30.99 -22.12
CA LYS A 991 -0.48 -31.08 -23.23
C LYS A 991 -0.21 -32.54 -23.63
N LEU A 992 -0.18 -33.46 -22.68
CA LEU A 992 -0.02 -34.90 -22.91
C LEU A 992 -1.17 -35.45 -23.77
N LYS A 993 -2.39 -34.95 -23.57
CA LYS A 993 -3.54 -35.32 -24.41
C LYS A 993 -3.31 -34.95 -25.88
N ILE A 994 -2.84 -33.73 -26.13
CA ILE A 994 -2.51 -33.26 -27.48
C ILE A 994 -1.38 -34.10 -28.08
N TYR A 995 -0.36 -34.42 -27.31
CA TYR A 995 0.73 -35.30 -27.74
C TYR A 995 0.22 -36.68 -28.14
N ASN A 996 -0.63 -37.32 -27.33
CA ASN A 996 -1.20 -38.63 -27.64
C ASN A 996 -2.08 -38.60 -28.91
N GLU A 997 -2.83 -37.52 -29.15
CA GLU A 997 -3.55 -37.33 -30.41
C GLU A 997 -2.61 -37.24 -31.62
N TYR A 998 -1.44 -36.61 -31.46
CA TYR A 998 -0.41 -36.60 -32.50
C TYR A 998 0.24 -37.97 -32.70
N VAL A 999 0.51 -38.71 -31.61
CA VAL A 999 1.01 -40.09 -31.68
C VAL A 999 0.04 -40.98 -32.46
N GLU A 1000 -1.27 -40.86 -32.21
CA GLU A 1000 -2.30 -41.61 -32.96
C GLU A 1000 -2.32 -41.24 -34.44
N LYS A 1001 -2.22 -39.94 -34.77
CA LYS A 1001 -2.09 -39.48 -36.17
C LYS A 1001 -0.83 -39.99 -36.85
N ILE A 1002 0.30 -40.06 -36.13
CA ILE A 1002 1.55 -40.62 -36.66
C ILE A 1002 1.38 -42.11 -36.92
N ASN A 1003 0.83 -42.87 -35.97
CA ASN A 1003 0.60 -44.31 -36.09
C ASN A 1003 -0.36 -44.65 -37.25
N ASN A 1004 -1.34 -43.78 -37.52
CA ASN A 1004 -2.27 -43.91 -38.63
C ASN A 1004 -1.72 -43.35 -39.97
N GLY A 1005 -0.45 -42.93 -40.02
CA GLY A 1005 0.20 -42.40 -41.23
C GLY A 1005 -0.28 -41.00 -41.67
N GLN A 1006 -1.02 -40.29 -40.81
CA GLN A 1006 -1.60 -38.97 -41.09
C GLN A 1006 -0.67 -37.80 -40.72
N MET A 1007 0.43 -38.08 -40.01
CA MET A 1007 1.40 -37.07 -39.56
C MET A 1007 2.82 -37.66 -39.54
N SER A 1008 3.83 -36.89 -39.93
CA SER A 1008 5.24 -37.29 -39.83
C SER A 1008 5.78 -37.09 -38.41
N ILE A 1009 6.69 -37.96 -37.97
CA ILE A 1009 7.42 -37.79 -36.70
C ILE A 1009 8.34 -36.55 -36.69
N SER A 1010 8.74 -36.06 -37.87
CA SER A 1010 9.48 -34.81 -38.03
C SER A 1010 8.59 -33.55 -38.04
N ASN A 1011 7.28 -33.68 -37.80
CA ASN A 1011 6.38 -32.54 -37.79
C ASN A 1011 6.77 -31.53 -36.68
N PRO A 1012 6.92 -30.22 -37.00
CA PRO A 1012 7.27 -29.20 -36.02
C PRO A 1012 6.31 -29.09 -34.83
N GLU A 1013 5.00 -29.32 -35.02
CA GLU A 1013 4.02 -29.29 -33.93
C GLU A 1013 4.21 -30.46 -32.95
N PHE A 1014 4.49 -31.66 -33.46
CA PHE A 1014 4.79 -32.84 -32.65
C PHE A 1014 6.11 -32.66 -31.89
N THR A 1015 7.18 -32.27 -32.59
CA THR A 1015 8.51 -32.10 -31.98
C THR A 1015 8.58 -30.96 -30.97
N ASN A 1016 7.88 -29.83 -31.20
CA ASN A 1016 7.77 -28.76 -30.21
C ASN A 1016 6.94 -29.19 -29.00
N THR A 1017 5.84 -29.92 -29.21
CA THR A 1017 5.01 -30.45 -28.12
C THR A 1017 5.78 -31.44 -27.25
N LEU A 1018 6.61 -32.31 -27.86
CA LEU A 1018 7.50 -33.21 -27.13
C LEU A 1018 8.52 -32.45 -26.27
N LYS A 1019 9.20 -31.45 -26.83
CA LYS A 1019 10.16 -30.60 -26.09
C LYS A 1019 9.51 -29.86 -24.92
N GLU A 1020 8.29 -29.36 -25.10
CA GLU A 1020 7.52 -28.71 -24.02
C GLU A 1020 7.19 -29.71 -22.90
N LEU A 1021 6.78 -30.93 -23.25
CA LEU A 1021 6.50 -32.00 -22.27
C LEU A 1021 7.76 -32.43 -21.51
N GLU A 1022 8.91 -32.54 -22.18
CA GLU A 1022 10.21 -32.82 -21.54
C GLU A 1022 10.61 -31.72 -20.55
N ALA A 1023 10.37 -30.44 -20.90
CA ALA A 1023 10.60 -29.32 -19.99
C ALA A 1023 9.67 -29.36 -18.76
N TYR A 1024 8.41 -29.73 -18.94
CA TYR A 1024 7.47 -29.94 -17.84
C TYR A 1024 7.89 -31.09 -16.94
N ILE A 1025 8.29 -32.23 -17.50
CA ILE A 1025 8.81 -33.40 -16.75
C ILE A 1025 10.00 -32.99 -15.88
N SER A 1026 10.98 -32.28 -16.46
CA SER A 1026 12.16 -31.81 -15.74
C SER A 1026 11.78 -30.91 -14.56
N THR A 1027 10.86 -29.98 -14.78
CA THR A 1027 10.42 -29.04 -13.74
C THR A 1027 9.57 -29.71 -12.65
N LEU A 1028 8.69 -30.64 -13.01
CA LEU A 1028 7.91 -31.45 -12.06
C LEU A 1028 8.82 -32.30 -11.17
N ASN A 1029 9.83 -32.94 -11.75
CA ASN A 1029 10.84 -33.70 -10.99
C ASN A 1029 11.67 -32.78 -10.08
N ALA A 1030 12.01 -31.57 -10.53
CA ALA A 1030 12.72 -30.61 -9.70
C ALA A 1030 11.91 -30.20 -8.45
N TYR A 1031 10.60 -29.94 -8.59
CA TYR A 1031 9.73 -29.66 -7.44
C TYR A 1031 9.57 -30.87 -6.52
N LYS A 1032 9.37 -32.07 -7.09
CA LYS A 1032 9.33 -33.32 -6.33
C LYS A 1032 10.59 -33.52 -5.48
N ASN A 1033 11.77 -33.41 -6.11
CA ASN A 1033 13.05 -33.58 -5.43
C ASN A 1033 13.27 -32.57 -4.29
N LYS A 1034 12.81 -31.32 -4.45
CA LYS A 1034 12.88 -30.31 -3.39
C LYS A 1034 12.01 -30.68 -2.19
N VAL A 1035 10.78 -31.14 -2.42
CA VAL A 1035 9.87 -31.55 -1.36
C VAL A 1035 10.37 -32.82 -0.67
N ASP A 1036 10.88 -33.79 -1.43
CA ASP A 1036 11.47 -35.03 -0.91
C ASP A 1036 12.73 -34.75 -0.07
N PHE A 1037 13.58 -33.81 -0.50
CA PHE A 1037 14.73 -33.34 0.27
C PHE A 1037 14.29 -32.73 1.61
N ILE A 1038 13.25 -31.90 1.62
CA ILE A 1038 12.75 -31.29 2.85
C ILE A 1038 12.15 -32.34 3.79
N ASN A 1039 11.36 -33.28 3.27
CA ASN A 1039 10.82 -34.40 4.03
C ASN A 1039 11.93 -35.28 4.65
N SER A 1040 12.98 -35.57 3.89
CA SER A 1040 14.14 -36.35 4.37
C SER A 1040 14.93 -35.63 5.47
N ASN A 1041 15.02 -34.29 5.42
CA ASN A 1041 15.69 -33.49 6.45
C ASN A 1041 14.83 -33.29 7.71
N LEU A 1042 13.50 -33.27 7.57
CA LEU A 1042 12.58 -33.25 8.70
C LEU A 1042 12.67 -34.55 9.50
N GLU A 1043 12.77 -35.71 8.84
CA GLU A 1043 12.89 -37.01 9.49
C GLU A 1043 14.24 -37.22 10.19
N ASN A 1044 15.33 -36.68 9.64
CA ASN A 1044 16.68 -36.85 10.20
C ASN A 1044 17.04 -35.85 11.32
N ASN A 1045 16.09 -35.00 11.76
CA ASN A 1045 16.31 -33.85 12.63
C ASN A 1045 17.48 -32.98 12.11
N PHE A 1046 17.18 -31.90 11.37
CA PHE A 1046 18.12 -30.78 11.14
C PHE A 1046 19.06 -30.68 12.34
N ASN A 1047 20.38 -30.79 12.15
CA ASN A 1047 21.38 -31.09 13.19
C ASN A 1047 21.46 -30.00 14.31
N ILE A 1048 20.38 -29.81 15.09
CA ILE A 1048 20.25 -28.83 16.18
C ILE A 1048 21.26 -29.20 17.29
N LYS A 1049 21.63 -30.48 17.38
CA LYS A 1049 22.65 -30.99 18.30
C LYS A 1049 24.04 -30.40 18.03
N GLU A 1050 24.45 -30.25 16.77
CA GLU A 1050 25.77 -29.72 16.40
C GLU A 1050 25.86 -28.19 16.50
N ASN A 1051 24.76 -27.48 16.22
CA ASN A 1051 24.76 -26.00 16.21
C ASN A 1051 24.31 -25.37 17.53
N TYR A 1052 23.52 -26.06 18.36
CA TYR A 1052 22.84 -25.44 19.51
C TYR A 1052 22.79 -26.30 20.79
N PHE A 1053 23.45 -27.47 20.82
CA PHE A 1053 23.56 -28.37 21.99
C PHE A 1053 22.23 -28.91 22.56
N TYR A 1054 21.16 -28.98 21.77
CA TYR A 1054 19.89 -29.59 22.18
C TYR A 1054 19.82 -31.05 21.78
N THR A 1055 19.58 -31.95 22.74
CA THR A 1055 19.60 -33.40 22.48
C THR A 1055 18.21 -34.03 22.33
N ASN A 1056 17.14 -33.39 22.82
CA ASN A 1056 15.83 -34.03 22.98
C ASN A 1056 14.71 -33.43 22.11
N PHE A 1057 14.95 -32.34 21.37
CA PHE A 1057 13.94 -31.69 20.52
C PHE A 1057 13.73 -32.43 19.20
N LYS A 1058 12.48 -32.80 18.84
CA LYS A 1058 12.16 -33.54 17.61
C LYS A 1058 11.02 -32.86 16.83
N ILE A 1059 11.16 -32.79 15.50
CA ILE A 1059 10.07 -32.42 14.58
C ILE A 1059 9.53 -33.71 13.97
N LYS A 1060 8.23 -33.98 14.08
CA LYS A 1060 7.53 -35.14 13.54
C LYS A 1060 6.53 -34.74 12.47
N GLY A 1061 6.34 -35.59 11.48
CA GLY A 1061 5.41 -35.34 10.37
C GLY A 1061 6.15 -35.05 9.06
N LYS A 1062 5.42 -35.18 7.95
CA LYS A 1062 5.93 -34.99 6.60
C LYS A 1062 4.95 -34.13 5.80
N LEU A 1063 5.48 -33.37 4.86
CA LEU A 1063 4.69 -32.66 3.87
C LEU A 1063 4.10 -33.64 2.85
N GLU A 1064 3.07 -33.20 2.13
CA GLU A 1064 2.42 -33.98 1.07
C GLU A 1064 3.48 -34.55 0.10
N THR A 1065 3.49 -35.88 -0.05
CA THR A 1065 4.38 -36.56 -0.99
C THR A 1065 3.88 -36.32 -2.41
N LEU A 1066 4.76 -35.84 -3.29
CA LEU A 1066 4.43 -35.54 -4.68
C LEU A 1066 4.64 -36.78 -5.55
N GLU A 1067 3.57 -37.26 -6.19
CA GLU A 1067 3.63 -38.39 -7.13
C GLU A 1067 3.55 -37.90 -8.58
N PHE A 1068 4.49 -38.37 -9.41
CA PHE A 1068 4.51 -38.12 -10.85
C PHE A 1068 5.24 -39.25 -11.59
N SER A 1069 4.67 -39.70 -12.70
CA SER A 1069 5.27 -40.65 -13.64
C SER A 1069 5.01 -40.17 -15.07
N SER A 1070 6.07 -39.96 -15.86
CA SER A 1070 5.93 -39.56 -17.26
C SER A 1070 5.52 -40.75 -18.13
N ASN A 1071 4.22 -40.90 -18.39
CA ASN A 1071 3.67 -41.97 -19.24
C ASN A 1071 3.54 -41.51 -20.70
N LEU A 1072 4.64 -41.04 -21.30
CA LEU A 1072 4.65 -40.64 -22.71
C LEU A 1072 4.49 -41.86 -23.62
N GLN A 1073 3.53 -41.82 -24.55
CA GLN A 1073 3.36 -42.87 -25.55
C GLN A 1073 4.43 -42.77 -26.64
N ILE A 1074 5.02 -43.90 -27.04
CA ILE A 1074 6.00 -43.94 -28.13
C ILE A 1074 5.24 -44.19 -29.45
N PRO A 1075 5.43 -43.36 -30.49
CA PRO A 1075 4.88 -43.65 -31.81
C PRO A 1075 5.39 -44.99 -32.35
N ASN A 1076 4.49 -45.77 -32.94
CA ASN A 1076 4.77 -47.06 -33.54
C ASN A 1076 5.37 -46.81 -34.94
N ILE A 1077 6.70 -46.82 -35.03
CA ILE A 1077 7.42 -46.66 -36.28
C ILE A 1077 7.60 -48.06 -36.89
N PRO A 1078 7.15 -48.32 -38.13
CA PRO A 1078 7.48 -49.57 -38.81
C PRO A 1078 9.01 -49.70 -38.91
N ASP A 1079 9.55 -50.84 -38.46
CA ASP A 1079 10.99 -51.10 -38.45
C ASP A 1079 11.64 -50.84 -39.81
N ASP A 1080 12.68 -50.00 -39.80
CA ASP A 1080 13.69 -49.96 -40.85
C ASP A 1080 14.43 -51.31 -40.85
N PRO A 1081 14.46 -52.05 -41.97
CA PRO A 1081 15.13 -53.35 -42.05
C PRO A 1081 16.66 -53.31 -41.88
N ASN A 1082 17.28 -52.15 -41.59
CA ASN A 1082 18.73 -51.98 -41.46
C ASN A 1082 19.21 -51.49 -40.07
N LYS A 1083 18.63 -51.97 -38.97
CA LYS A 1083 19.18 -51.69 -37.62
C LYS A 1083 20.22 -52.75 -37.21
N PRO A 1084 21.49 -52.38 -36.90
CA PRO A 1084 22.49 -53.33 -36.46
C PRO A 1084 22.22 -53.82 -35.02
N GLU A 1085 22.42 -55.12 -34.77
CA GLU A 1085 22.29 -55.75 -33.45
C GLU A 1085 23.40 -55.29 -32.49
N LEU A 1086 23.02 -54.83 -31.29
CA LEU A 1086 23.94 -54.59 -30.17
C LEU A 1086 23.90 -55.77 -29.19
N PRO A 1087 25.05 -56.13 -28.57
CA PRO A 1087 25.20 -57.37 -27.83
C PRO A 1087 24.48 -57.36 -26.48
N LYS A 1088 23.94 -58.52 -26.10
CA LYS A 1088 23.31 -58.79 -24.81
C LYS A 1088 24.35 -59.02 -23.71
N THR A 1089 24.45 -58.13 -22.73
CA THR A 1089 24.83 -58.47 -21.36
C THR A 1089 24.18 -57.51 -20.37
N ASP A 1090 23.39 -58.08 -19.45
CA ASP A 1090 22.74 -57.44 -18.32
C ASP A 1090 23.77 -56.86 -17.33
N LEU A 1091 23.63 -55.57 -16.99
CA LEU A 1091 23.93 -55.01 -15.67
C LEU A 1091 23.09 -53.72 -15.52
N ASN A 1092 22.12 -53.76 -14.60
CA ASN A 1092 21.17 -52.69 -14.31
C ASN A 1092 21.86 -51.34 -14.08
N PHE A 1093 21.51 -50.34 -14.89
CA PHE A 1093 21.87 -48.93 -14.68
C PHE A 1093 20.60 -48.07 -14.71
N GLU A 1094 20.52 -47.15 -13.75
CA GLU A 1094 19.39 -46.24 -13.51
C GLU A 1094 19.00 -45.41 -14.74
N GLN A 1095 17.71 -45.10 -14.85
CA GLN A 1095 17.12 -44.29 -15.93
C GLN A 1095 17.77 -42.90 -16.04
N THR A 1096 18.72 -42.79 -16.96
CA THR A 1096 19.02 -41.57 -17.71
C THR A 1096 19.00 -41.93 -19.18
N ALA A 1097 17.95 -41.50 -19.90
CA ALA A 1097 17.87 -41.70 -21.34
C ALA A 1097 17.73 -40.34 -22.01
N SER A 1098 18.88 -39.82 -22.41
CA SER A 1098 19.01 -38.80 -23.45
C SER A 1098 18.65 -39.43 -24.80
N LEU A 1099 17.70 -38.86 -25.54
CA LEU A 1099 17.48 -39.21 -26.94
C LEU A 1099 18.31 -38.28 -27.83
N ASN A 1100 19.42 -38.82 -28.35
CA ASN A 1100 20.20 -38.24 -29.44
C ASN A 1100 19.62 -38.69 -30.79
N LEU A 1101 19.13 -37.74 -31.60
CA LEU A 1101 18.94 -37.81 -33.06
C LEU A 1101 19.13 -36.34 -33.51
N VAL A 1102 20.12 -35.87 -34.26
CA VAL A 1102 20.79 -36.34 -35.49
C VAL A 1102 22.13 -35.59 -35.58
N LYS A 1103 23.22 -36.24 -36.01
CA LYS A 1103 24.50 -35.59 -36.41
C LYS A 1103 24.56 -35.55 -37.95
N TYR A 1104 24.90 -34.39 -38.52
CA TYR A 1104 25.51 -34.29 -39.86
C TYR A 1104 26.99 -33.98 -39.66
N GLU A 1105 27.82 -34.65 -40.46
CA GLU A 1105 29.30 -34.63 -40.47
C GLU A 1105 29.87 -33.29 -40.94
N GLU A 1106 31.00 -32.89 -40.36
CA GLU A 1106 32.12 -32.30 -41.10
C GLU A 1106 33.43 -32.54 -40.31
N GLU A 1107 34.50 -32.69 -41.07
CA GLU A 1107 35.77 -33.37 -40.79
C GLU A 1107 36.68 -32.65 -39.77
N GLU A 1108 37.40 -33.42 -38.93
CA GLU A 1108 38.59 -32.96 -38.21
C GLU A 1108 39.81 -33.76 -38.71
N GLU A 1109 40.82 -33.05 -39.25
CA GLU A 1109 42.20 -33.54 -39.31
C GLU A 1109 42.91 -33.24 -37.98
N GLU A 1110 43.53 -34.28 -37.43
CA GLU A 1110 44.36 -34.27 -36.21
C GLU A 1110 45.61 -33.38 -36.32
N LYS A 1111 46.03 -32.75 -35.21
CA LYS A 1111 47.25 -33.17 -34.46
C LYS A 1111 47.65 -32.31 -33.24
N GLU A 1112 48.02 -33.06 -32.20
CA GLU A 1112 49.10 -32.91 -31.20
C GLU A 1112 49.28 -31.63 -30.35
N ILE A 1113 48.99 -31.81 -29.06
CA ILE A 1113 49.78 -31.52 -27.83
C ILE A 1113 51.14 -30.80 -28.03
N ASP A 1114 51.35 -29.65 -27.38
CA ASP A 1114 52.36 -29.51 -26.29
C ASP A 1114 52.29 -28.18 -25.50
N GLU A 1115 52.86 -28.24 -24.30
CA GLU A 1115 53.04 -27.28 -23.20
C GLU A 1115 53.43 -25.83 -23.54
N ALA A 1116 52.90 -24.86 -22.78
CA ALA A 1116 53.69 -23.94 -21.93
C ALA A 1116 52.90 -22.73 -21.35
N ALA A 1117 53.25 -22.41 -20.10
CA ALA A 1117 53.37 -21.07 -19.50
C ALA A 1117 52.22 -20.41 -18.68
N VAL A 1118 52.45 -20.44 -17.35
CA VAL A 1118 52.48 -19.30 -16.39
C VAL A 1118 51.17 -18.58 -15.99
N ALA A 1119 50.89 -18.65 -14.68
CA ALA A 1119 49.81 -17.99 -13.91
C ALA A 1119 49.96 -16.45 -13.75
N PRO A 1120 49.00 -15.70 -13.17
CA PRO A 1120 48.82 -15.72 -11.70
C PRO A 1120 47.37 -15.68 -11.17
N ARG A 1121 47.27 -16.20 -9.94
CA ARG A 1121 46.12 -16.31 -9.05
C ARG A 1121 45.60 -14.95 -8.56
N ALA A 1122 44.28 -14.83 -8.41
CA ALA A 1122 43.64 -13.94 -7.43
C ALA A 1122 42.93 -14.80 -6.37
N ARG A 1123 43.23 -14.55 -5.10
CA ARG A 1123 42.71 -15.24 -3.90
C ARG A 1123 41.30 -14.74 -3.58
N ILE A 1124 40.41 -15.65 -3.17
CA ILE A 1124 39.20 -15.31 -2.40
C ILE A 1124 39.19 -16.18 -1.15
N CYS A 1125 39.45 -15.56 -0.01
CA CYS A 1125 39.13 -16.11 1.31
C CYS A 1125 37.70 -15.68 1.65
N ILE A 1126 36.83 -16.62 1.98
CA ILE A 1126 35.50 -16.33 2.54
C ILE A 1126 35.67 -16.22 4.06
N VAL A 1127 35.32 -15.06 4.61
CA VAL A 1127 35.27 -14.80 6.06
C VAL A 1127 33.81 -14.87 6.48
N SER A 1128 33.48 -15.68 7.48
CA SER A 1128 32.23 -15.55 8.24
C SER A 1128 32.55 -15.33 9.71
N ASP A 1129 32.05 -14.24 10.27
CA ASP A 1129 32.33 -13.80 11.64
C ASP A 1129 31.53 -14.56 12.70
N ASN A 1130 32.26 -15.14 13.67
CA ASN A 1130 31.98 -15.35 15.11
C ASN A 1130 32.39 -16.78 15.57
N PHE A 1131 33.37 -17.06 16.44
CA PHE A 1131 34.39 -16.30 17.20
C PHE A 1131 35.46 -17.30 17.73
N LYS A 1132 36.76 -16.91 17.75
CA LYS A 1132 37.90 -17.36 18.60
C LYS A 1132 38.19 -18.90 18.69
N THR A 1133 39.29 -19.47 18.18
CA THR A 1133 40.72 -19.09 18.21
C THR A 1133 41.56 -19.98 17.27
N MET A 1134 42.66 -19.43 16.77
CA MET A 1134 43.82 -20.05 16.09
C MET A 1134 43.62 -20.71 14.71
N ASN A 1135 43.92 -19.92 13.67
CA ASN A 1135 44.29 -20.41 12.33
C ASN A 1135 45.50 -21.35 12.43
N PRO A 1136 45.50 -22.40 11.59
CA PRO A 1136 46.56 -22.46 10.59
C PRO A 1136 45.99 -22.68 9.19
N CYS A 1137 46.42 -21.84 8.26
CA CYS A 1137 46.46 -22.24 6.86
C CYS A 1137 47.47 -23.38 6.75
N ALA A 1138 47.00 -24.60 6.50
CA ALA A 1138 47.84 -25.72 6.13
C ALA A 1138 47.70 -25.97 4.64
N VAL A 1139 48.82 -25.82 3.94
CA VAL A 1139 49.08 -26.30 2.59
C VAL A 1139 49.68 -27.70 2.71
N GLU A 1140 49.60 -28.45 1.62
CA GLU A 1140 50.21 -29.77 1.35
C GLU A 1140 49.36 -30.97 1.74
N MET A 1141 49.35 -32.09 1.03
CA MET A 1141 49.83 -32.54 -0.29
C MET A 1141 49.31 -33.98 -0.38
N TYR A 1142 48.65 -34.37 -1.47
CA TYR A 1142 49.11 -35.37 -2.45
C TYR A 1142 48.18 -35.31 -3.66
#